data_AF-A0A8H6T4Q4-F1
#
_entry.id   AF-A0A8H6T4Q4-F1
#
_cell.length_a   1.000
_cell.length_b   1.000
_cell.length_c   1.000
_cell.angle_alpha   90.00
_cell.angle_beta   90.00
_cell.angle_gamma   90.00
#
_symmetry.space_group_name_H-M   'P 1'
#
loop_
_entity.id
_entity.type
_entity.pdbx_description
1 polymer ?
#
loop_
_entity_poly.entity_id
_entity_poly.type
_entity_poly.pdbx_seq_one_letter_code
_entity_poly.pdbx_strand_id
1 'polypeptide(L)'
;MHIQQTLLGSFLVSCAFAQDLSVPSSWRASFPSAKPSSSLDVSERISIAQKAIDAITPHFNTESSEFTGIGYWQSGNVFSALANKDKTTGTTTNQEFVINNLDAVFKKYAHYDKYGYAPFLRPLWWLISSHRYNDDALWWAQSAMYAYRAYQDQNMLAHAVDVWTHVTGYVVTPEQAESGKNPLKTITIKSTCNEKTMAGGVFWTTNPKDAGINSITTGLYTTLSAFLAEAFGTEEYSKAAILSATWMKNHQINANNIISDTTSADCSTGHGTYTYNSGKYIEGLSVLAAVTKDSSWTTLMTNIINAAVKSSAWQGSDGIITEGTSPNANSDGVGFKAIFIRGLHEAWYRNPSNSGLRTLIRSYGDVQYNALSDLAANGSTYSSNWHGPPQAFTSWGQLAALDVLPSTKNPVPADDSETEDDTDEEWHAKAITAKRQSKTHSARSPTTAAPNPHRPSPDTNNNEASTSAPVIVVHDSDSDSNSELIPRPRYASRPLPMKRLAKAKAGGTVFRLEKRAIATQGILKSIPDRAQLEAERLARQRKHFITREEGHGGEPEPKRPKTVSSHSPGPATATTTSMGYRRFRSGVVLPTLTMICDPRADGRQSITFSDVLGLSPNDPDATLELAIISSYTAAPIWLASFFASETPVIFVAETGSEELTVKMSHTSWVQTAPKMSQHACMHMKYLVLLYKSGRLRVVVSTANLIELDWTILENAVFIQDVYLKSDTSIPNSQGYQTENKFAKILEDVLQATNVTPALDIIRQQNPHLTLTAISDLSKRWNWSGVRAELVASIPGKYQGWKAIQKTGHPRLMCALKALGLNVDADSKSDISLAIECGGSSIAAYTTQWVNQFYRSASGNRSSLHKFMSLSDNKRKQSPYPAGVKILFPTFKHVLQTGEHGAGSLYCTRKKWEAKNFPRSAFRHLHSSAGPSLMHTKMIIASFGGEASDAAGWMYVGSHNFTPAAWGNLSGDDTSPVLNVNNFELGVVLPLQTPEELDHMSAWERPPKKYDTGDTPWFQDEARGSGGMQSLLNFLVPYSARM
;
A
#
# COMPACT_ATOMS: atom_id res chain seq x y z
N MET A 1 7.19 -64.07 -45.20
CA MET A 1 7.88 -63.80 -46.48
C MET A 1 8.04 -62.29 -46.63
N HIS A 2 8.96 -61.82 -47.50
CA HIS A 2 9.43 -60.42 -47.68
C HIS A 2 8.43 -59.28 -47.36
N ILE A 3 8.78 -58.20 -46.64
CA ILE A 3 9.96 -57.28 -46.72
C ILE A 3 9.99 -56.45 -48.01
N GLN A 4 9.56 -55.18 -47.92
CA GLN A 4 10.30 -53.98 -48.37
C GLN A 4 9.50 -52.70 -48.04
N GLN A 5 10.16 -51.54 -48.16
CA GLN A 5 9.67 -50.19 -47.78
C GLN A 5 9.57 -49.98 -46.25
N THR A 6 10.19 -48.98 -45.61
CA THR A 6 11.07 -47.90 -46.11
C THR A 6 12.19 -47.63 -45.12
N LEU A 7 13.45 -47.56 -45.59
CA LEU A 7 14.62 -47.26 -44.76
C LEU A 7 15.62 -46.38 -45.52
N LEU A 8 15.43 -45.07 -45.47
CA LEU A 8 16.46 -44.07 -45.76
C LEU A 8 16.74 -43.28 -44.47
N GLY A 9 17.63 -43.79 -43.64
CA GLY A 9 18.14 -43.06 -42.48
C GLY A 9 19.23 -42.09 -42.91
N SER A 10 18.93 -40.80 -42.97
CA SER A 10 19.90 -39.77 -43.33
C SER A 10 20.97 -39.61 -42.24
N PHE A 11 22.21 -40.00 -42.56
CA PHE A 11 23.40 -39.56 -41.83
C PHE A 11 23.59 -38.05 -42.05
N LEU A 12 22.96 -37.22 -41.22
CA LEU A 12 23.31 -35.81 -41.09
C LEU A 12 24.33 -35.66 -39.96
N VAL A 13 25.60 -35.52 -40.36
CA VAL A 13 26.67 -35.11 -39.45
C VAL A 13 26.35 -33.70 -38.95
N SER A 14 26.09 -33.58 -37.65
CA SER A 14 25.87 -32.31 -36.98
C SER A 14 27.18 -31.52 -36.88
N CYS A 15 27.49 -30.76 -37.92
CA CYS A 15 28.59 -29.79 -37.91
C CYS A 15 28.35 -28.75 -36.81
N ALA A 16 29.02 -28.93 -35.67
CA ALA A 16 29.03 -27.97 -34.58
C ALA A 16 29.79 -26.71 -35.03
N PHE A 17 29.06 -25.70 -35.50
CA PHE A 17 29.61 -24.37 -35.73
C PHE A 17 30.15 -23.82 -34.41
N ALA A 18 31.47 -23.62 -34.32
CA ALA A 18 32.09 -22.96 -33.18
C ALA A 18 31.52 -21.54 -33.02
N GLN A 19 31.34 -21.08 -31.78
CA GLN A 19 30.85 -19.71 -31.57
C GLN A 19 31.87 -18.71 -32.13
N ASP A 20 31.40 -17.75 -32.93
CA ASP A 20 32.20 -16.57 -33.27
C ASP A 20 32.42 -15.73 -32.01
N LEU A 21 33.54 -15.93 -31.31
CA LEU A 21 33.95 -15.13 -30.16
C LEU A 21 34.82 -13.92 -30.55
N SER A 22 34.84 -13.53 -31.83
CA SER A 22 35.57 -12.33 -32.26
C SER A 22 34.93 -11.05 -31.71
N VAL A 23 35.77 -10.04 -31.51
CA VAL A 23 35.38 -8.70 -31.04
C VAL A 23 34.97 -7.86 -32.27
N PRO A 24 33.75 -7.30 -32.33
CA PRO A 24 33.34 -6.41 -33.41
C PRO A 24 34.31 -5.24 -33.61
N SER A 25 34.77 -5.04 -34.83
CA SER A 25 35.75 -3.99 -35.17
C SER A 25 35.20 -2.58 -34.95
N SER A 26 33.89 -2.38 -35.08
CA SER A 26 33.22 -1.09 -34.88
C SER A 26 33.36 -0.54 -33.46
N TRP A 27 33.39 -1.40 -32.43
CA TRP A 27 33.59 -1.00 -31.04
C TRP A 27 34.92 -0.25 -30.81
N ARG A 28 35.92 -0.52 -31.65
CA ARG A 28 37.26 0.11 -31.57
C ARG A 28 37.33 1.46 -32.29
N ALA A 29 36.31 1.83 -33.07
CA ALA A 29 36.26 3.06 -33.85
C ALA A 29 35.51 4.21 -33.13
N SER A 30 34.79 3.91 -32.04
CA SER A 30 33.89 4.84 -31.35
C SER A 30 34.58 5.97 -30.56
N PHE A 31 35.89 5.85 -30.30
CA PHE A 31 36.62 6.71 -29.35
C PHE A 31 37.81 7.43 -30.02
N PRO A 32 38.02 8.76 -29.79
CA PRO A 32 39.15 9.50 -30.38
C PRO A 32 40.53 8.96 -29.98
N SER A 33 40.62 8.33 -28.80
CA SER A 33 41.80 7.59 -28.39
C SER A 33 41.57 6.09 -28.61
N ALA A 34 42.12 5.55 -29.70
CA ALA A 34 41.93 4.16 -30.12
C ALA A 34 42.73 3.15 -29.25
N LYS A 35 42.46 3.12 -27.94
CA LYS A 35 43.00 2.13 -27.00
C LYS A 35 41.92 1.09 -26.67
N PRO A 36 42.00 -0.15 -27.21
CA PRO A 36 41.03 -1.23 -26.92
C PRO A 36 41.20 -1.87 -25.53
N SER A 37 41.72 -1.08 -24.58
CA SER A 37 41.96 -1.39 -23.18
C SER A 37 42.39 -0.09 -22.48
N SER A 38 41.92 0.19 -21.27
CA SER A 38 42.44 1.33 -20.49
C SER A 38 43.97 1.25 -20.33
N SER A 39 44.70 2.36 -20.44
CA SER A 39 46.11 2.44 -20.05
C SER A 39 46.32 2.96 -18.61
N LEU A 40 45.30 2.85 -17.77
CA LEU A 40 45.33 3.22 -16.36
C LEU A 40 45.86 2.02 -15.56
N ASP A 41 46.57 2.29 -14.46
CA ASP A 41 47.01 1.21 -13.57
C ASP A 41 45.85 0.61 -12.77
N VAL A 42 46.04 -0.62 -12.28
CA VAL A 42 45.09 -1.29 -11.37
C VAL A 42 44.85 -0.44 -10.11
N SER A 43 45.87 0.18 -9.51
CA SER A 43 45.69 1.04 -8.33
C SER A 43 44.87 2.31 -8.63
N GLU A 44 45.04 2.89 -9.83
CA GLU A 44 44.27 4.04 -10.30
C GLU A 44 42.80 3.67 -10.53
N ARG A 45 42.51 2.54 -11.20
CA ARG A 45 41.15 2.02 -11.36
C ARG A 45 40.48 1.71 -10.02
N ILE A 46 41.21 1.14 -9.05
CA ILE A 46 40.72 0.93 -7.68
C ILE A 46 40.35 2.27 -7.03
N SER A 47 41.18 3.30 -7.21
CA SER A 47 40.89 4.66 -6.70
C SER A 47 39.65 5.28 -7.35
N ILE A 48 39.47 5.11 -8.67
CA ILE A 48 38.29 5.60 -9.41
C ILE A 48 37.02 4.90 -8.93
N ALA A 49 37.04 3.57 -8.82
CA ALA A 49 35.91 2.80 -8.32
C ALA A 49 35.55 3.16 -6.87
N GLN A 50 36.55 3.34 -5.99
CA GLN A 50 36.30 3.76 -4.61
C GLN A 50 35.72 5.18 -4.56
N LYS A 51 36.25 6.16 -5.31
CA LYS A 51 35.70 7.53 -5.36
C LYS A 51 34.24 7.58 -5.83
N ALA A 52 33.81 6.65 -6.68
CA ALA A 52 32.41 6.52 -7.09
C ALA A 52 31.51 5.99 -5.97
N ILE A 53 32.04 5.06 -5.15
CA ILE A 53 31.41 4.52 -3.94
C ILE A 53 31.33 5.58 -2.83
N ASP A 54 32.42 6.32 -2.61
CA ASP A 54 32.52 7.42 -1.64
C ASP A 54 31.53 8.56 -1.97
N ALA A 55 31.14 8.69 -3.24
CA ALA A 55 30.14 9.65 -3.69
C ALA A 55 28.69 9.19 -3.41
N ILE A 56 28.37 7.89 -3.47
CA ILE A 56 27.00 7.38 -3.25
C ILE A 56 26.70 6.98 -1.79
N THR A 57 27.71 6.52 -1.05
CA THR A 57 27.55 6.08 0.36
C THR A 57 26.93 7.11 1.30
N PRO A 58 27.19 8.44 1.19
CA PRO A 58 26.52 9.46 2.02
C PRO A 58 25.01 9.61 1.77
N HIS A 59 24.48 9.02 0.70
CA HIS A 59 23.07 9.12 0.31
C HIS A 59 22.21 7.95 0.81
N PHE A 60 22.79 6.98 1.52
CA PHE A 60 22.05 5.90 2.17
C PHE A 60 21.25 6.43 3.37
N ASN A 61 19.95 6.18 3.38
CA ASN A 61 19.05 6.53 4.48
C ASN A 61 18.70 5.26 5.27
N THR A 62 19.11 5.22 6.54
CA THR A 62 18.89 4.08 7.47
C THR A 62 17.42 3.92 7.89
N GLU A 63 16.62 4.99 7.86
CA GLU A 63 15.18 4.96 8.15
C GLU A 63 14.38 4.35 6.99
N SER A 64 14.76 4.60 5.74
CA SER A 64 14.15 3.95 4.56
C SER A 64 14.81 2.63 4.19
N SER A 65 16.06 2.38 4.62
CA SER A 65 16.95 1.32 4.12
C SER A 65 17.25 1.41 2.62
N GLU A 66 17.23 2.63 2.07
CA GLU A 66 17.40 2.89 0.62
C GLU A 66 18.37 4.05 0.38
N PHE A 67 19.02 4.06 -0.79
CA PHE A 67 19.81 5.21 -1.25
C PHE A 67 18.89 6.25 -1.88
N THR A 68 19.00 7.49 -1.42
CA THR A 68 18.11 8.61 -1.80
C THR A 68 18.04 8.77 -3.32
N GLY A 69 16.87 8.50 -3.91
CA GLY A 69 16.63 8.65 -5.35
C GLY A 69 16.65 7.34 -6.17
N ILE A 70 16.93 6.19 -5.56
CA ILE A 70 16.73 4.85 -6.15
C ILE A 70 15.89 3.96 -5.23
N GLY A 71 15.27 2.92 -5.80
CA GLY A 71 14.34 2.03 -5.10
C GLY A 71 14.99 0.94 -4.25
N TYR A 72 14.17 0.06 -3.66
CA TYR A 72 14.61 -0.97 -2.70
C TYR A 72 15.56 -2.01 -3.32
N TRP A 73 15.16 -2.66 -4.43
CA TRP A 73 16.03 -3.61 -5.13
C TRP A 73 17.31 -2.96 -5.69
N GLN A 74 17.19 -1.72 -6.19
CA GLN A 74 18.31 -0.92 -6.67
C GLN A 74 19.31 -0.61 -5.53
N SER A 75 18.80 -0.34 -4.34
CA SER A 75 19.60 -0.07 -3.14
C SER A 75 20.38 -1.29 -2.66
N GLY A 76 19.77 -2.48 -2.67
CA GLY A 76 20.49 -3.74 -2.47
C GLY A 76 21.64 -3.91 -3.46
N ASN A 77 21.40 -3.58 -4.74
CA ASN A 77 22.41 -3.67 -5.78
C ASN A 77 23.60 -2.72 -5.63
N VAL A 78 23.49 -1.61 -4.88
CA VAL A 78 24.64 -0.82 -4.46
C VAL A 78 25.54 -1.63 -3.52
N PHE A 79 24.99 -2.25 -2.46
CA PHE A 79 25.74 -3.11 -1.55
C PHE A 79 26.42 -4.29 -2.28
N SER A 80 25.73 -4.88 -3.26
CA SER A 80 26.30 -5.89 -4.15
C SER A 80 27.56 -5.39 -4.89
N ALA A 81 27.53 -4.18 -5.45
CA ALA A 81 28.67 -3.61 -6.17
C ALA A 81 29.84 -3.27 -5.23
N LEU A 82 29.56 -2.73 -4.03
CA LEU A 82 30.56 -2.47 -2.99
C LEU A 82 31.30 -3.75 -2.58
N ALA A 83 30.56 -4.81 -2.25
CA ALA A 83 31.14 -6.09 -1.86
C ALA A 83 31.95 -6.74 -3.00
N ASN A 84 31.45 -6.69 -4.24
CA ASN A 84 32.17 -7.25 -5.39
C ASN A 84 33.42 -6.41 -5.76
N LYS A 85 33.40 -5.09 -5.62
CA LYS A 85 34.61 -4.25 -5.73
C LYS A 85 35.64 -4.66 -4.70
N ASP A 86 35.26 -4.82 -3.44
CA ASP A 86 36.19 -5.21 -2.37
C ASP A 86 36.75 -6.62 -2.59
N LYS A 87 35.90 -7.60 -2.92
CA LYS A 87 36.31 -8.96 -3.25
C LYS A 87 37.30 -9.02 -4.43
N THR A 88 36.96 -8.39 -5.56
CA THR A 88 37.78 -8.47 -6.78
C THR A 88 39.13 -7.77 -6.58
N THR A 89 39.15 -6.62 -5.92
CA THR A 89 40.36 -5.85 -5.68
C THR A 89 41.21 -6.43 -4.53
N GLY A 90 40.59 -7.13 -3.59
CA GLY A 90 41.25 -7.70 -2.41
C GLY A 90 41.34 -6.72 -1.24
N THR A 91 40.40 -5.77 -1.15
CA THR A 91 40.32 -4.78 -0.08
C THR A 91 39.11 -5.03 0.83
N THR A 92 39.12 -4.45 2.02
CA THR A 92 37.99 -4.46 2.97
C THR A 92 37.48 -3.05 3.30
N THR A 93 37.82 -2.06 2.47
CA THR A 93 37.49 -0.63 2.62
C THR A 93 36.01 -0.38 2.88
N ASN A 94 35.13 -1.20 2.32
CA ASN A 94 33.68 -1.06 2.38
C ASN A 94 33.02 -2.07 3.35
N GLN A 95 33.82 -2.93 4.01
CA GLN A 95 33.31 -4.03 4.85
C GLN A 95 32.38 -3.54 5.96
N GLU A 96 32.80 -2.57 6.77
CA GLU A 96 32.00 -2.08 7.89
C GLU A 96 30.65 -1.49 7.41
N PHE A 97 30.69 -0.67 6.36
CA PHE A 97 29.49 -0.06 5.79
C PHE A 97 28.54 -1.11 5.19
N VAL A 98 29.07 -2.10 4.46
CA VAL A 98 28.26 -3.17 3.85
C VAL A 98 27.65 -4.08 4.92
N ILE A 99 28.47 -4.61 5.84
CA ILE A 99 28.02 -5.53 6.89
C ILE A 99 26.99 -4.84 7.78
N ASN A 100 27.31 -3.70 8.41
CA ASN A 100 26.43 -3.07 9.39
C ASN A 100 25.07 -2.68 8.80
N ASN A 101 25.04 -2.17 7.56
CA ASN A 101 23.78 -1.75 6.93
C ASN A 101 22.97 -2.92 6.37
N LEU A 102 23.60 -3.95 5.77
CA LEU A 102 22.87 -5.17 5.40
C LEU A 102 22.26 -5.82 6.64
N ASP A 103 23.04 -5.98 7.72
CA ASP A 103 22.58 -6.56 8.97
C ASP A 103 21.44 -5.74 9.61
N ALA A 104 21.42 -4.41 9.40
CA ALA A 104 20.31 -3.54 9.78
C ALA A 104 19.06 -3.70 8.90
N VAL A 105 19.19 -3.90 7.58
CA VAL A 105 18.05 -4.21 6.69
C VAL A 105 17.44 -5.57 7.04
N PHE A 106 18.28 -6.59 7.21
CA PHE A 106 17.84 -7.95 7.52
C PHE A 106 17.18 -8.08 8.91
N LYS A 107 17.53 -7.22 9.88
CA LYS A 107 16.83 -7.13 11.18
C LYS A 107 15.49 -6.38 11.14
N LYS A 108 15.20 -5.66 10.06
CA LYS A 108 14.11 -4.69 9.97
C LYS A 108 12.91 -5.18 9.16
N TYR A 109 13.13 -6.11 8.23
CA TYR A 109 12.12 -6.63 7.32
C TYR A 109 12.12 -8.17 7.32
N ALA A 110 11.02 -8.79 7.74
CA ALA A 110 10.96 -10.24 7.90
C ALA A 110 10.69 -10.92 6.55
N HIS A 111 11.53 -11.90 6.21
CA HIS A 111 11.70 -12.44 4.85
C HIS A 111 12.28 -11.41 3.84
N TYR A 112 12.87 -10.33 4.35
CA TYR A 112 13.89 -9.50 3.69
C TYR A 112 13.43 -8.66 2.49
N ASP A 113 12.19 -8.85 2.05
CA ASP A 113 11.40 -7.88 1.32
C ASP A 113 10.93 -6.76 2.27
N LYS A 114 11.12 -5.49 1.91
CA LYS A 114 10.63 -4.31 2.65
C LYS A 114 9.10 -4.25 2.78
N TYR A 115 8.40 -4.94 1.89
CA TYR A 115 6.95 -5.14 1.94
C TYR A 115 6.57 -6.40 2.77
N GLY A 116 7.54 -6.98 3.49
CA GLY A 116 7.46 -8.20 4.31
C GLY A 116 7.44 -7.98 5.84
N TYR A 117 6.25 -8.20 6.41
CA TYR A 117 5.91 -8.69 7.77
C TYR A 117 6.55 -8.11 9.05
N ALA A 118 5.72 -7.97 10.09
CA ALA A 118 6.13 -7.73 11.48
C ALA A 118 5.68 -8.88 12.40
N PRO A 119 6.51 -9.37 13.36
CA PRO A 119 6.37 -10.74 13.90
C PRO A 119 5.12 -11.13 14.71
N PHE A 120 4.24 -10.19 15.07
CA PHE A 120 3.15 -10.43 16.03
C PHE A 120 1.78 -10.78 15.40
N LEU A 121 1.60 -10.59 14.09
CA LEU A 121 0.31 -10.81 13.41
C LEU A 121 0.20 -12.23 12.85
N ARG A 122 -0.13 -13.22 13.70
CA ARG A 122 -0.44 -14.60 13.26
C ARG A 122 -1.84 -14.82 12.64
N PRO A 123 -2.93 -14.14 13.03
CA PRO A 123 -4.26 -14.44 12.50
C PRO A 123 -4.54 -13.99 11.05
N LEU A 124 -3.76 -13.05 10.50
CA LEU A 124 -4.09 -12.31 9.27
C LEU A 124 -3.05 -12.45 8.12
N TRP A 125 -2.11 -13.39 8.24
CA TRP A 125 -0.94 -13.52 7.36
C TRP A 125 -1.23 -13.46 5.84
N TRP A 126 -2.38 -14.01 5.39
CA TRP A 126 -2.70 -14.11 3.96
C TRP A 126 -3.32 -12.84 3.34
N LEU A 127 -3.68 -11.84 4.16
CA LEU A 127 -4.42 -10.65 3.70
C LEU A 127 -3.51 -9.44 3.39
N ILE A 128 -2.32 -9.36 3.99
CA ILE A 128 -1.41 -8.22 3.84
C ILE A 128 -0.48 -8.40 2.62
N SER A 129 -0.30 -9.63 2.13
CA SER A 129 0.63 -10.00 1.04
C SER A 129 0.10 -9.67 -0.37
N SER A 130 -0.27 -8.40 -0.61
CA SER A 130 -0.75 -7.93 -1.91
C SER A 130 0.38 -7.74 -2.93
N HIS A 131 1.52 -7.21 -2.48
CA HIS A 131 2.79 -7.16 -3.21
C HIS A 131 3.94 -7.53 -2.27
N ARG A 132 4.45 -8.76 -2.39
CA ARG A 132 5.80 -9.11 -1.94
C ARG A 132 6.51 -9.80 -3.09
N TYR A 133 7.74 -9.41 -3.33
CA TYR A 133 8.53 -9.71 -4.52
C TYR A 133 9.66 -10.68 -4.16
N ASN A 134 9.62 -11.88 -4.75
CA ASN A 134 10.64 -12.90 -4.49
C ASN A 134 11.99 -12.48 -5.07
N ASP A 135 11.99 -11.73 -6.17
CA ASP A 135 13.18 -11.08 -6.72
C ASP A 135 13.72 -9.98 -5.81
N ASP A 136 12.91 -9.08 -5.23
CA ASP A 136 13.39 -8.11 -4.22
C ASP A 136 14.11 -8.80 -3.05
N ALA A 137 13.48 -9.81 -2.45
CA ALA A 137 14.12 -10.58 -1.38
C ALA A 137 15.44 -11.22 -1.87
N LEU A 138 15.44 -11.84 -3.06
CA LEU A 138 16.65 -12.44 -3.64
C LEU A 138 17.74 -11.41 -3.99
N TRP A 139 17.42 -10.16 -4.34
CA TRP A 139 18.42 -9.10 -4.56
C TRP A 139 19.20 -8.78 -3.29
N TRP A 140 18.52 -8.74 -2.13
CA TRP A 140 19.17 -8.57 -0.83
C TRP A 140 19.92 -9.83 -0.41
N ALA A 141 19.38 -11.03 -0.66
CA ALA A 141 20.09 -12.30 -0.47
C ALA A 141 21.39 -12.38 -1.29
N GLN A 142 21.36 -11.89 -2.52
CA GLN A 142 22.53 -11.84 -3.38
C GLN A 142 23.58 -10.87 -2.81
N SER A 143 23.14 -9.72 -2.31
CA SER A 143 23.99 -8.72 -1.64
C SER A 143 24.69 -9.30 -0.42
N ALA A 144 23.96 -10.04 0.42
CA ALA A 144 24.52 -10.79 1.54
C ALA A 144 25.50 -11.88 1.06
N MET A 145 25.16 -12.65 0.02
CA MET A 145 26.06 -13.67 -0.52
C MET A 145 27.35 -13.08 -1.12
N TYR A 146 27.31 -11.91 -1.77
CA TYR A 146 28.53 -11.21 -2.19
C TYR A 146 29.34 -10.71 -0.99
N ALA A 147 28.69 -10.18 0.05
CA ALA A 147 29.36 -9.75 1.28
C ALA A 147 30.05 -10.93 2.00
N TYR A 148 29.43 -12.11 2.08
CA TYR A 148 30.08 -13.34 2.53
C TYR A 148 31.28 -13.71 1.63
N ARG A 149 31.10 -13.71 0.31
CA ARG A 149 32.17 -14.00 -0.66
C ARG A 149 33.33 -12.98 -0.64
N ALA A 150 33.12 -11.79 -0.09
CA ALA A 150 34.13 -10.74 0.08
C ALA A 150 34.82 -10.80 1.46
N TYR A 151 34.05 -10.99 2.53
CA TYR A 151 34.48 -10.74 3.91
C TYR A 151 34.44 -11.97 4.83
N GLN A 152 33.93 -13.10 4.34
CA GLN A 152 33.74 -14.37 5.06
C GLN A 152 32.79 -14.31 6.28
N ASP A 153 31.97 -13.26 6.35
CA ASP A 153 30.97 -13.05 7.41
C ASP A 153 29.86 -14.13 7.37
N GLN A 154 29.72 -14.86 8.47
CA GLN A 154 28.78 -15.99 8.58
C GLN A 154 27.33 -15.56 8.76
N ASN A 155 27.06 -14.34 9.27
CA ASN A 155 25.70 -13.82 9.35
C ASN A 155 25.18 -13.51 7.94
N MET A 156 26.02 -12.93 7.09
CA MET A 156 25.70 -12.70 5.68
C MET A 156 25.42 -14.01 4.91
N LEU A 157 26.11 -15.10 5.23
CA LEU A 157 25.79 -16.43 4.68
C LEU A 157 24.44 -16.95 5.22
N ALA A 158 24.19 -16.84 6.51
CA ALA A 158 22.92 -17.27 7.12
C ALA A 158 21.70 -16.50 6.57
N HIS A 159 21.85 -15.18 6.41
CA HIS A 159 20.89 -14.30 5.73
C HIS A 159 20.58 -14.75 4.30
N ALA A 160 21.61 -15.09 3.52
CA ALA A 160 21.45 -15.59 2.16
C ALA A 160 20.74 -16.96 2.11
N VAL A 161 20.99 -17.84 3.10
CA VAL A 161 20.32 -19.14 3.24
C VAL A 161 18.84 -18.98 3.62
N ASP A 162 18.49 -18.13 4.58
CA ASP A 162 17.09 -17.98 5.03
C ASP A 162 16.18 -17.38 3.95
N VAL A 163 16.70 -16.43 3.14
CA VAL A 163 15.97 -15.97 1.95
C VAL A 163 15.80 -17.11 0.94
N TRP A 164 16.86 -17.88 0.68
CA TRP A 164 16.78 -19.01 -0.24
C TRP A 164 15.69 -19.99 0.20
N THR A 165 15.72 -20.43 1.46
CA THR A 165 14.74 -21.36 2.04
C THR A 165 13.31 -20.81 2.00
N HIS A 166 13.12 -19.49 2.19
CA HIS A 166 11.81 -18.86 1.99
C HIS A 166 11.33 -18.95 0.54
N VAL A 167 12.19 -18.59 -0.42
CA VAL A 167 11.82 -18.54 -1.84
C VAL A 167 11.74 -19.92 -2.49
N THR A 168 12.39 -20.96 -1.94
CA THR A 168 12.23 -22.36 -2.37
C THR A 168 10.77 -22.81 -2.40
N GLY A 169 9.91 -22.31 -1.50
CA GLY A 169 8.47 -22.61 -1.51
C GLY A 169 7.70 -22.07 -2.74
N TYR A 170 8.28 -21.10 -3.44
CA TYR A 170 7.74 -20.47 -4.66
C TYR A 170 8.40 -20.99 -5.95
N VAL A 171 9.23 -22.03 -5.85
CA VAL A 171 9.73 -22.81 -7.00
C VAL A 171 8.70 -23.88 -7.37
N VAL A 172 8.41 -24.03 -8.66
CA VAL A 172 7.59 -25.15 -9.17
C VAL A 172 8.43 -26.42 -9.16
N THR A 173 8.08 -27.40 -8.33
CA THR A 173 8.73 -28.74 -8.34
C THR A 173 8.17 -29.61 -9.48
N PRO A 174 8.82 -30.74 -9.84
CA PRO A 174 8.28 -31.68 -10.84
C PRO A 174 6.85 -32.13 -10.54
N GLU A 175 6.57 -32.48 -9.29
CA GLU A 175 5.28 -32.97 -8.81
C GLU A 175 4.22 -31.86 -8.84
N GLN A 176 4.62 -30.60 -8.58
CA GLN A 176 3.76 -29.43 -8.69
C GLN A 176 3.43 -29.06 -10.14
N ALA A 177 4.37 -29.27 -11.07
CA ALA A 177 4.10 -29.14 -12.49
C ALA A 177 3.11 -30.24 -12.94
N GLU A 178 3.40 -31.51 -12.66
CA GLU A 178 2.54 -32.65 -13.02
C GLU A 178 1.11 -32.56 -12.46
N SER A 179 0.97 -32.17 -11.18
CA SER A 179 -0.34 -31.96 -10.54
C SER A 179 -0.99 -30.60 -10.85
N GLY A 180 -0.27 -29.71 -11.53
CA GLY A 180 -0.72 -28.36 -11.91
C GLY A 180 -0.96 -27.39 -10.74
N LYS A 181 -0.31 -27.60 -9.57
CA LYS A 181 -0.57 -26.87 -8.33
C LYS A 181 0.71 -26.66 -7.51
N ASN A 182 0.97 -25.43 -7.06
CA ASN A 182 1.94 -25.13 -6.00
C ASN A 182 1.17 -24.80 -4.69
N PRO A 183 1.62 -25.27 -3.51
CA PRO A 183 0.87 -25.14 -2.25
C PRO A 183 0.73 -23.71 -1.72
N LEU A 184 1.52 -22.75 -2.23
CA LEU A 184 1.45 -21.33 -1.85
C LEU A 184 0.69 -20.48 -2.89
N LYS A 185 0.11 -21.11 -3.92
CA LYS A 185 -0.53 -20.46 -5.07
C LYS A 185 -1.94 -21.01 -5.31
N THR A 186 -2.89 -20.11 -5.56
CA THR A 186 -4.29 -20.44 -5.88
C THR A 186 -4.55 -20.48 -7.39
N ILE A 187 -3.51 -20.38 -8.22
CA ILE A 187 -3.59 -20.46 -9.69
C ILE A 187 -3.24 -21.87 -10.17
N THR A 188 -3.76 -22.26 -11.33
CA THR A 188 -3.39 -23.51 -11.99
C THR A 188 -2.10 -23.34 -12.78
N ILE A 189 -1.18 -24.29 -12.62
CA ILE A 189 0.05 -24.39 -13.40
C ILE A 189 -0.20 -25.38 -14.55
N LYS A 190 0.22 -25.05 -15.78
CA LYS A 190 0.31 -26.05 -16.85
C LYS A 190 1.55 -26.90 -16.64
N SER A 191 1.39 -28.22 -16.66
CA SER A 191 2.49 -29.18 -16.49
C SER A 191 3.61 -28.98 -17.51
N THR A 192 3.25 -28.65 -18.77
CA THR A 192 4.20 -28.32 -19.83
C THR A 192 3.79 -27.07 -20.61
N CYS A 193 4.79 -26.25 -20.97
CA CYS A 193 4.71 -25.26 -22.05
C CYS A 193 5.62 -25.71 -23.19
N ASN A 194 5.12 -25.69 -24.44
CA ASN A 194 5.88 -26.13 -25.64
C ASN A 194 6.57 -27.49 -25.45
N GLU A 195 5.84 -28.48 -24.90
CA GLU A 195 6.33 -29.84 -24.57
C GLU A 195 7.49 -29.90 -23.54
N LYS A 196 7.81 -28.80 -22.86
CA LYS A 196 8.81 -28.75 -21.77
C LYS A 196 8.12 -28.53 -20.42
N THR A 197 8.56 -29.26 -19.39
CA THR A 197 8.02 -29.14 -18.03
C THR A 197 8.17 -27.73 -17.46
N MET A 198 7.18 -27.27 -16.70
CA MET A 198 7.25 -26.01 -15.95
C MET A 198 8.02 -26.11 -14.62
N ALA A 199 8.51 -27.30 -14.28
CA ALA A 199 9.37 -27.48 -13.11
C ALA A 199 10.66 -26.64 -13.21
N GLY A 200 11.04 -25.98 -12.10
CA GLY A 200 12.19 -25.10 -11.97
C GLY A 200 11.88 -23.61 -12.08
N GLY A 201 10.73 -23.22 -12.64
CA GLY A 201 10.30 -21.83 -12.69
C GLY A 201 10.00 -21.29 -11.29
N VAL A 202 10.38 -20.05 -11.00
CA VAL A 202 10.12 -19.38 -9.70
C VAL A 202 9.10 -18.26 -9.88
N PHE A 203 8.03 -18.29 -9.09
CA PHE A 203 7.01 -17.26 -9.11
C PHE A 203 7.58 -15.90 -8.71
N TRP A 204 7.26 -14.86 -9.48
CA TRP A 204 7.76 -13.50 -9.28
C TRP A 204 7.36 -12.93 -7.93
N THR A 205 6.07 -13.05 -7.57
CA THR A 205 5.55 -12.56 -6.29
C THR A 205 5.11 -13.70 -5.38
N THR A 206 5.07 -13.44 -4.07
CA THR A 206 4.45 -14.35 -3.09
C THR A 206 2.92 -14.39 -3.19
N ASN A 207 2.30 -13.50 -3.97
CA ASN A 207 0.85 -13.32 -4.04
C ASN A 207 0.17 -14.62 -4.55
N PRO A 208 -0.73 -15.26 -3.80
CA PRO A 208 -1.32 -16.53 -4.21
C PRO A 208 -2.10 -16.47 -5.54
N LYS A 209 -2.63 -15.30 -5.90
CA LYS A 209 -3.45 -15.09 -7.11
C LYS A 209 -2.63 -14.64 -8.33
N ASP A 210 -1.31 -14.54 -8.21
CA ASP A 210 -0.40 -14.16 -9.31
C ASP A 210 0.27 -15.37 -9.95
N ALA A 211 0.14 -15.49 -11.27
CA ALA A 211 0.67 -16.55 -12.11
C ALA A 211 2.02 -16.20 -12.78
N GLY A 212 2.55 -14.99 -12.56
CA GLY A 212 3.82 -14.56 -13.12
C GLY A 212 4.99 -15.42 -12.65
N ILE A 213 5.69 -16.02 -13.61
CA ILE A 213 6.98 -16.72 -13.44
C ILE A 213 7.92 -16.08 -14.46
N ASN A 214 9.03 -15.51 -13.99
CA ASN A 214 9.89 -14.68 -14.83
C ASN A 214 11.39 -15.03 -14.72
N SER A 215 12.13 -14.53 -15.70
CA SER A 215 13.56 -14.76 -15.88
C SER A 215 14.39 -14.17 -14.75
N ILE A 216 14.02 -13.00 -14.22
CA ILE A 216 14.83 -12.37 -13.18
C ILE A 216 14.74 -13.14 -11.86
N THR A 217 13.55 -13.52 -11.41
CA THR A 217 13.37 -14.30 -10.17
C THR A 217 14.00 -15.68 -10.30
N THR A 218 13.77 -16.37 -11.43
CA THR A 218 14.32 -17.70 -11.66
C THR A 218 15.83 -17.68 -11.84
N GLY A 219 16.39 -16.66 -12.50
CA GLY A 219 17.83 -16.44 -12.65
C GLY A 219 18.53 -16.07 -11.34
N LEU A 220 17.90 -15.21 -10.52
CA LEU A 220 18.35 -14.90 -9.15
C LEU A 220 18.40 -16.16 -8.29
N TYR A 221 17.31 -16.93 -8.24
CA TYR A 221 17.24 -18.18 -7.47
C TYR A 221 18.25 -19.22 -7.96
N THR A 222 18.40 -19.39 -9.28
CA THR A 222 19.44 -20.24 -9.89
C THR A 222 20.84 -19.84 -9.41
N THR A 223 21.14 -18.54 -9.40
CA THR A 223 22.46 -18.02 -9.04
C THR A 223 22.75 -18.14 -7.54
N LEU A 224 21.76 -17.81 -6.70
CA LEU A 224 21.87 -18.01 -5.25
C LEU A 224 22.06 -19.50 -4.92
N SER A 225 21.26 -20.38 -5.52
CA SER A 225 21.40 -21.84 -5.38
C SER A 225 22.81 -22.30 -5.80
N ALA A 226 23.34 -21.83 -6.93
CA ALA A 226 24.68 -22.20 -7.37
C ALA A 226 25.78 -21.70 -6.43
N PHE A 227 25.67 -20.49 -5.87
CA PHE A 227 26.62 -19.98 -4.87
C PHE A 227 26.53 -20.71 -3.52
N LEU A 228 25.33 -21.08 -3.07
CA LEU A 228 25.16 -21.88 -1.85
C LEU A 228 25.71 -23.30 -2.04
N ALA A 229 25.56 -23.89 -3.23
CA ALA A 229 26.21 -25.15 -3.59
C ALA A 229 27.75 -25.05 -3.60
N GLU A 230 28.32 -23.93 -4.08
CA GLU A 230 29.76 -23.62 -3.99
C GLU A 230 30.23 -23.46 -2.53
N ALA A 231 29.39 -22.89 -1.65
CA ALA A 231 29.76 -22.63 -0.25
C ALA A 231 29.63 -23.86 0.67
N PHE A 232 28.62 -24.72 0.45
CA PHE A 232 28.32 -25.86 1.32
C PHE A 232 28.67 -27.23 0.74
N GLY A 233 28.85 -27.35 -0.58
CA GLY A 233 29.12 -28.63 -1.25
C GLY A 233 27.95 -29.64 -1.22
N THR A 234 26.75 -29.22 -0.80
CA THR A 234 25.59 -30.09 -0.65
C THR A 234 24.81 -30.27 -1.96
N GLU A 235 24.31 -31.48 -2.20
CA GLU A 235 23.54 -31.78 -3.41
C GLU A 235 22.26 -30.95 -3.54
N GLU A 236 21.60 -30.60 -2.44
CA GLU A 236 20.34 -29.84 -2.39
C GLU A 236 20.39 -28.55 -3.22
N TYR A 237 21.33 -27.67 -2.92
CA TYR A 237 21.50 -26.40 -3.63
C TYR A 237 21.88 -26.61 -5.10
N SER A 238 22.69 -27.64 -5.39
CA SER A 238 23.08 -27.97 -6.77
C SER A 238 21.89 -28.47 -7.61
N LYS A 239 21.02 -29.32 -7.05
CA LYS A 239 19.78 -29.81 -7.68
C LYS A 239 18.78 -28.69 -7.92
N ALA A 240 18.60 -27.79 -6.96
CA ALA A 240 17.78 -26.59 -7.14
C ALA A 240 18.31 -25.69 -8.28
N ALA A 241 19.63 -25.46 -8.33
CA ALA A 241 20.25 -24.68 -9.39
C ALA A 241 20.12 -25.35 -10.79
N ILE A 242 20.33 -26.66 -10.89
CA ILE A 242 20.12 -27.44 -12.13
C ILE A 242 18.66 -27.34 -12.60
N LEU A 243 17.70 -27.48 -11.70
CA LEU A 243 16.27 -27.47 -12.03
C LEU A 243 15.84 -26.11 -12.59
N SER A 244 16.16 -25.01 -11.89
CA SER A 244 15.82 -23.66 -12.35
C SER A 244 16.61 -23.21 -13.59
N ALA A 245 17.88 -23.60 -13.73
CA ALA A 245 18.62 -23.40 -14.98
C ALA A 245 18.01 -24.18 -16.16
N THR A 246 17.53 -25.40 -15.92
CA THR A 246 16.84 -26.21 -16.94
C THR A 246 15.53 -25.54 -17.38
N TRP A 247 14.77 -24.94 -16.46
CA TRP A 247 13.59 -24.15 -16.81
C TRP A 247 13.93 -22.93 -17.67
N MET A 248 14.92 -22.14 -17.27
CA MET A 248 15.41 -20.97 -18.03
C MET A 248 15.83 -21.37 -19.46
N LYS A 249 16.59 -22.47 -19.58
CA LYS A 249 17.04 -23.07 -20.85
C LYS A 249 15.87 -23.49 -21.76
N ASN A 250 14.79 -24.01 -21.18
CA ASN A 250 13.63 -24.52 -21.92
C ASN A 250 12.65 -23.43 -22.37
N HIS A 251 12.45 -22.38 -21.56
CA HIS A 251 11.33 -21.45 -21.74
C HIS A 251 11.72 -20.00 -22.06
N GLN A 252 12.92 -19.55 -21.70
CA GLN A 252 13.29 -18.13 -21.75
C GLN A 252 14.29 -17.77 -22.86
N ILE A 253 15.10 -18.72 -23.33
CA ILE A 253 16.05 -18.49 -24.42
C ILE A 253 15.27 -18.35 -25.73
N ASN A 254 15.26 -17.16 -26.33
CA ASN A 254 14.65 -16.93 -27.64
C ASN A 254 15.57 -17.36 -28.79
N ALA A 255 15.06 -17.31 -30.03
CA ALA A 255 15.77 -17.75 -31.23
C ALA A 255 17.13 -17.04 -31.48
N ASN A 256 17.35 -15.87 -30.87
CA ASN A 256 18.62 -15.13 -30.96
C ASN A 256 19.60 -15.47 -29.81
N ASN A 257 19.31 -16.47 -28.98
CA ASN A 257 20.00 -16.79 -27.70
C ASN A 257 19.93 -15.67 -26.64
N ILE A 258 18.96 -14.77 -26.74
CA ILE A 258 18.70 -13.72 -25.74
C ILE A 258 17.65 -14.20 -24.75
N ILE A 259 17.78 -13.82 -23.47
CA ILE A 259 16.84 -14.20 -22.41
C ILE A 259 15.63 -13.26 -22.44
N SER A 260 14.46 -13.85 -22.70
CA SER A 260 13.14 -13.23 -22.64
C SER A 260 12.72 -12.96 -21.20
N ASP A 261 11.65 -12.21 -20.97
CA ASP A 261 11.31 -11.75 -19.62
C ASP A 261 10.42 -12.72 -18.82
N THR A 262 9.25 -13.09 -19.33
CA THR A 262 8.21 -13.76 -18.53
C THR A 262 7.57 -14.94 -19.29
N THR A 263 7.36 -16.06 -18.60
CA THR A 263 6.50 -17.17 -19.05
C THR A 263 5.62 -17.59 -17.88
N SER A 264 4.42 -17.01 -17.82
CA SER A 264 3.44 -17.27 -16.76
C SER A 264 3.07 -18.75 -16.65
N ALA A 265 2.53 -19.15 -15.49
CA ALA A 265 2.11 -20.53 -15.23
C ALA A 265 1.03 -21.09 -16.18
N ASP A 266 0.33 -20.24 -16.95
CA ASP A 266 -0.60 -20.61 -18.00
C ASP A 266 0.03 -20.68 -19.42
N CYS A 267 1.36 -20.60 -19.51
CA CYS A 267 2.18 -20.48 -20.73
C CYS A 267 2.01 -19.17 -21.51
N SER A 268 1.38 -18.12 -20.97
CA SER A 268 1.43 -16.79 -21.59
C SER A 268 2.84 -16.19 -21.47
N THR A 269 3.38 -15.67 -22.57
CA THR A 269 4.76 -15.15 -22.65
C THR A 269 4.82 -13.64 -22.76
N GLY A 270 5.66 -12.99 -21.95
CA GLY A 270 6.01 -11.58 -22.06
C GLY A 270 7.27 -11.37 -22.90
N HIS A 271 7.15 -10.77 -24.07
CA HIS A 271 8.23 -10.60 -25.06
C HIS A 271 9.25 -9.48 -24.73
N GLY A 272 9.40 -9.09 -23.47
CA GLY A 272 10.47 -8.19 -23.04
C GLY A 272 11.84 -8.87 -23.17
N THR A 273 12.87 -8.13 -23.55
CA THR A 273 14.27 -8.56 -23.48
C THR A 273 15.08 -7.44 -22.86
N TYR A 274 15.66 -7.70 -21.69
CA TYR A 274 16.34 -6.72 -20.86
C TYR A 274 17.71 -7.24 -20.45
N THR A 275 18.69 -6.35 -20.28
CA THR A 275 20.09 -6.79 -20.07
C THR A 275 20.24 -7.65 -18.79
N TYR A 276 19.51 -7.31 -17.72
CA TYR A 276 19.56 -8.00 -16.42
C TYR A 276 19.14 -9.49 -16.46
N ASN A 277 18.19 -9.87 -17.32
CA ASN A 277 17.72 -11.25 -17.48
C ASN A 277 18.83 -12.14 -18.06
N SER A 278 19.57 -11.61 -19.04
CA SER A 278 20.74 -12.28 -19.60
C SER A 278 21.89 -12.29 -18.60
N GLY A 279 22.18 -11.15 -17.97
CA GLY A 279 23.24 -11.00 -16.97
C GLY A 279 23.15 -11.98 -15.80
N LYS A 280 22.00 -12.00 -15.14
CA LYS A 280 21.79 -12.83 -13.95
C LYS A 280 21.86 -14.32 -14.28
N TYR A 281 21.35 -14.74 -15.43
CA TYR A 281 21.43 -16.14 -15.85
C TYR A 281 22.84 -16.54 -16.31
N ILE A 282 23.58 -15.67 -16.99
CA ILE A 282 25.02 -15.87 -17.29
C ILE A 282 25.81 -16.10 -15.99
N GLU A 283 25.56 -15.28 -14.96
CA GLU A 283 26.20 -15.39 -13.65
C GLU A 283 25.94 -16.78 -13.04
N GLY A 284 24.66 -17.16 -12.90
CA GLY A 284 24.26 -18.45 -12.34
C GLY A 284 24.83 -19.64 -13.10
N LEU A 285 24.83 -19.62 -14.44
CA LEU A 285 25.43 -20.66 -15.27
C LEU A 285 26.95 -20.79 -15.05
N SER A 286 27.66 -19.67 -14.89
CA SER A 286 29.12 -19.68 -14.66
C SER A 286 29.49 -20.38 -13.36
N VAL A 287 28.70 -20.18 -12.30
CA VAL A 287 28.87 -20.85 -11.01
C VAL A 287 28.42 -22.31 -11.10
N LEU A 288 27.28 -22.57 -11.75
CA LEU A 288 26.71 -23.91 -11.89
C LEU A 288 27.65 -24.87 -12.64
N ALA A 289 28.30 -24.41 -13.71
CA ALA A 289 29.33 -25.16 -14.41
C ALA A 289 30.51 -25.53 -13.48
N ALA A 290 30.96 -24.59 -12.66
CA ALA A 290 32.08 -24.80 -11.73
C ALA A 290 31.73 -25.77 -10.59
N VAL A 291 30.47 -25.78 -10.13
CA VAL A 291 29.97 -26.71 -9.09
C VAL A 291 29.73 -28.11 -9.67
N THR A 292 28.99 -28.22 -10.76
CA THR A 292 28.54 -29.51 -11.33
C THR A 292 29.58 -30.23 -12.18
N LYS A 293 30.60 -29.50 -12.67
CA LYS A 293 31.57 -29.92 -13.69
C LYS A 293 30.95 -30.28 -15.05
N ASP A 294 29.66 -30.01 -15.27
CA ASP A 294 29.02 -30.19 -16.57
C ASP A 294 29.36 -29.04 -17.54
N SER A 295 30.10 -29.36 -18.60
CA SER A 295 30.49 -28.45 -19.67
C SER A 295 29.31 -27.95 -20.52
N SER A 296 28.13 -28.58 -20.44
CA SER A 296 26.93 -28.14 -21.15
C SER A 296 26.47 -26.75 -20.69
N TRP A 297 26.61 -26.44 -19.39
CA TRP A 297 26.35 -25.11 -18.84
C TRP A 297 27.37 -24.06 -19.32
N THR A 298 28.64 -24.45 -19.46
CA THR A 298 29.70 -23.57 -20.03
C THR A 298 29.40 -23.25 -21.49
N THR A 299 28.97 -24.25 -22.27
CA THR A 299 28.57 -24.08 -23.68
C THR A 299 27.36 -23.17 -23.81
N LEU A 300 26.34 -23.37 -22.97
CA LEU A 300 25.12 -22.57 -22.95
C LEU A 300 25.40 -21.11 -22.56
N MET A 301 26.18 -20.89 -21.50
CA MET A 301 26.66 -19.59 -21.07
C MET A 301 27.44 -18.88 -22.19
N THR A 302 28.33 -19.60 -22.90
CA THR A 302 29.11 -19.05 -24.02
C THR A 302 28.22 -18.60 -25.19
N ASN A 303 27.17 -19.36 -25.53
CA ASN A 303 26.17 -18.95 -26.53
C ASN A 303 25.45 -17.65 -26.11
N ILE A 304 24.92 -17.61 -24.88
CA ILE A 304 24.15 -16.47 -24.37
C ILE A 304 25.04 -15.22 -24.28
N ILE A 305 26.28 -15.33 -23.78
CA ILE A 305 27.23 -14.19 -23.74
C ILE A 305 27.48 -13.65 -25.13
N ASN A 306 27.81 -14.52 -26.10
CA ASN A 306 28.16 -14.07 -27.45
C ASN A 306 27.00 -13.34 -28.14
N ALA A 307 25.78 -13.83 -27.98
CA ALA A 307 24.59 -13.15 -28.46
C ALA A 307 24.33 -11.83 -27.70
N ALA A 308 24.37 -11.86 -26.37
CA ALA A 308 24.00 -10.73 -25.52
C ALA A 308 24.92 -9.52 -25.71
N VAL A 309 26.24 -9.71 -25.76
CA VAL A 309 27.18 -8.58 -25.98
C VAL A 309 27.17 -8.06 -27.43
N LYS A 310 26.62 -8.82 -28.39
CA LYS A 310 26.47 -8.42 -29.80
C LYS A 310 25.03 -7.99 -30.16
N SER A 311 24.10 -8.02 -29.20
CA SER A 311 22.67 -7.80 -29.41
C SER A 311 22.36 -6.35 -29.77
N SER A 312 21.57 -6.10 -30.82
CA SER A 312 21.06 -4.76 -31.15
C SER A 312 19.87 -4.30 -30.28
N ALA A 313 19.43 -5.11 -29.31
CA ALA A 313 18.27 -4.80 -28.46
C ALA A 313 18.53 -3.66 -27.46
N TRP A 314 19.81 -3.39 -27.12
CA TRP A 314 20.19 -2.48 -26.04
C TRP A 314 21.49 -1.71 -26.29
N GLN A 315 21.99 -1.64 -27.52
CA GLN A 315 23.23 -0.94 -27.89
C GLN A 315 23.29 -0.64 -29.40
N GLY A 316 24.15 0.30 -29.79
CA GLY A 316 24.46 0.60 -31.19
C GLY A 316 25.57 -0.28 -31.77
N SER A 317 26.03 0.08 -32.98
CA SER A 317 27.25 -0.48 -33.59
C SER A 317 28.53 -0.11 -32.83
N ASP A 318 28.46 0.90 -31.96
CA ASP A 318 29.51 1.32 -31.03
C ASP A 318 29.72 0.37 -29.85
N GLY A 319 28.71 -0.45 -29.53
CA GLY A 319 28.70 -1.38 -28.39
C GLY A 319 28.32 -0.76 -27.04
N ILE A 320 27.86 0.49 -26.99
CA ILE A 320 27.55 1.20 -25.73
C ILE A 320 26.09 0.95 -25.32
N ILE A 321 25.84 0.60 -24.04
CA ILE A 321 24.49 0.22 -23.57
C ILE A 321 23.52 1.41 -23.46
N THR A 322 22.48 1.39 -24.31
CA THR A 322 21.42 2.41 -24.45
C THR A 322 20.17 2.16 -23.61
N GLU A 323 20.05 1.01 -22.94
CA GLU A 323 19.00 0.75 -21.95
C GLU A 323 19.07 1.78 -20.80
N GLY A 324 17.94 2.25 -20.26
CA GLY A 324 17.93 3.07 -19.04
C GLY A 324 18.74 4.38 -19.08
N THR A 325 18.73 5.09 -20.21
CA THR A 325 19.57 6.29 -20.45
C THR A 325 18.98 7.62 -19.96
N SER A 326 17.92 7.61 -19.14
CA SER A 326 17.26 8.83 -18.65
C SER A 326 18.17 9.61 -17.68
N PRO A 327 18.58 10.86 -18.01
CA PRO A 327 19.42 11.66 -17.12
C PRO A 327 18.61 12.36 -16.00
N ASN A 328 17.35 12.68 -16.28
CA ASN A 328 16.53 13.57 -15.46
C ASN A 328 15.62 12.83 -14.45
N ALA A 329 15.54 11.49 -14.54
CA ALA A 329 14.69 10.67 -13.70
C ALA A 329 15.19 9.21 -13.68
N ASN A 330 15.13 8.57 -12.52
CA ASN A 330 15.36 7.14 -12.34
C ASN A 330 14.24 6.28 -12.98
N SER A 331 14.59 5.07 -13.37
CA SER A 331 13.67 3.94 -13.61
C SER A 331 14.44 2.63 -13.42
N ASP A 332 13.75 1.50 -13.27
CA ASP A 332 14.39 0.19 -13.02
C ASP A 332 15.44 -0.16 -14.09
N GLY A 333 15.12 0.14 -15.36
CA GLY A 333 15.99 -0.05 -16.51
C GLY A 333 17.33 0.68 -16.44
N VAL A 334 17.49 1.71 -15.60
CA VAL A 334 18.80 2.35 -15.35
C VAL A 334 19.75 1.37 -14.65
N GLY A 335 19.24 0.56 -13.72
CA GLY A 335 20.03 -0.40 -12.95
C GLY A 335 20.32 -1.70 -13.70
N PHE A 336 19.51 -2.08 -14.68
CA PHE A 336 19.60 -3.37 -15.38
C PHE A 336 21.00 -3.61 -16.01
N LYS A 337 21.58 -2.56 -16.64
CA LYS A 337 22.89 -2.64 -17.29
C LYS A 337 24.04 -3.01 -16.34
N ALA A 338 23.98 -2.60 -15.07
CA ALA A 338 24.98 -2.95 -14.07
C ALA A 338 24.97 -4.45 -13.75
N ILE A 339 23.78 -5.06 -13.67
CA ILE A 339 23.59 -6.50 -13.46
C ILE A 339 24.21 -7.30 -14.61
N PHE A 340 24.05 -6.83 -15.85
CA PHE A 340 24.62 -7.48 -17.02
C PHE A 340 26.15 -7.52 -16.97
N ILE A 341 26.77 -6.39 -16.65
CA ILE A 341 28.23 -6.30 -16.49
C ILE A 341 28.72 -7.17 -15.32
N ARG A 342 28.00 -7.20 -14.19
CA ARG A 342 28.33 -8.08 -13.05
C ARG A 342 28.35 -9.57 -13.43
N GLY A 343 27.32 -10.04 -14.15
CA GLY A 343 27.25 -11.43 -14.60
C GLY A 343 28.36 -11.79 -15.60
N LEU A 344 28.69 -10.87 -16.51
CA LEU A 344 29.83 -11.02 -17.42
C LEU A 344 31.17 -11.09 -16.66
N HIS A 345 31.36 -10.33 -15.57
CA HIS A 345 32.57 -10.37 -14.77
C HIS A 345 32.78 -11.70 -14.02
N GLU A 346 31.74 -12.28 -13.42
CA GLU A 346 31.83 -13.61 -12.79
C GLU A 346 32.13 -14.70 -13.85
N ALA A 347 31.51 -14.62 -15.03
CA ALA A 347 31.80 -15.52 -16.15
C ALA A 347 33.25 -15.37 -16.68
N TRP A 348 33.76 -14.14 -16.81
CA TRP A 348 35.16 -13.88 -17.21
C TRP A 348 36.17 -14.46 -16.22
N TYR A 349 35.87 -14.37 -14.92
CA TYR A 349 36.72 -14.90 -13.85
C TYR A 349 36.76 -16.44 -13.86
N ARG A 350 35.61 -17.10 -14.04
CA ARG A 350 35.48 -18.56 -13.95
C ARG A 350 35.95 -19.36 -15.16
N ASN A 351 36.23 -18.72 -16.29
CA ASN A 351 36.57 -19.39 -17.54
C ASN A 351 38.02 -19.10 -17.99
N PRO A 352 39.05 -19.28 -17.13
CA PRO A 352 40.40 -18.77 -17.37
C PRO A 352 41.03 -19.29 -18.68
N SER A 353 40.71 -20.52 -19.07
CA SER A 353 41.17 -21.22 -20.28
C SER A 353 40.48 -20.78 -21.58
N ASN A 354 39.28 -20.17 -21.52
CA ASN A 354 38.59 -19.69 -22.72
C ASN A 354 39.04 -18.26 -23.05
N SER A 355 40.23 -18.15 -23.66
CA SER A 355 40.86 -16.89 -24.04
C SER A 355 39.99 -16.05 -24.99
N GLY A 356 39.27 -16.67 -25.92
CA GLY A 356 38.32 -16.00 -26.82
C GLY A 356 37.18 -15.33 -26.06
N LEU A 357 36.48 -16.08 -25.21
CA LEU A 357 35.38 -15.56 -24.39
C LEU A 357 35.85 -14.46 -23.44
N ARG A 358 37.01 -14.65 -22.79
CA ARG A 358 37.60 -13.63 -21.90
C ARG A 358 38.01 -12.37 -22.65
N THR A 359 38.47 -12.49 -23.89
CA THR A 359 38.79 -11.33 -24.77
C THR A 359 37.53 -10.59 -25.19
N LEU A 360 36.46 -11.32 -25.55
CA LEU A 360 35.17 -10.73 -25.93
C LEU A 360 34.54 -9.97 -24.76
N ILE A 361 34.40 -10.59 -23.60
CA ILE A 361 33.85 -9.96 -22.39
C ILE A 361 34.68 -8.75 -21.97
N ARG A 362 36.02 -8.88 -21.93
CA ARG A 362 36.90 -7.76 -21.57
C ARG A 362 36.72 -6.59 -22.53
N SER A 363 36.74 -6.85 -23.84
CA SER A 363 36.59 -5.79 -24.85
C SER A 363 35.25 -5.07 -24.71
N TYR A 364 34.18 -5.80 -24.35
CA TYR A 364 32.87 -5.21 -24.09
C TYR A 364 32.85 -4.34 -22.82
N GLY A 365 33.51 -4.79 -21.74
CA GLY A 365 33.68 -4.01 -20.51
C GLY A 365 34.56 -2.77 -20.69
N ASP A 366 35.66 -2.86 -21.43
CA ASP A 366 36.54 -1.73 -21.79
C ASP A 366 35.76 -0.68 -22.63
N VAL A 367 34.81 -1.07 -23.49
CA VAL A 367 33.90 -0.12 -24.18
C VAL A 367 33.03 0.66 -23.19
N GLN A 368 32.39 -0.03 -22.23
CA GLN A 368 31.53 0.65 -21.24
C GLN A 368 32.36 1.54 -20.29
N TYR A 369 33.57 1.10 -19.93
CA TYR A 369 34.49 1.86 -19.09
C TYR A 369 34.96 3.15 -19.78
N ASN A 370 35.32 3.07 -21.06
CA ASN A 370 35.71 4.25 -21.85
C ASN A 370 34.51 5.19 -22.07
N ALA A 371 33.31 4.66 -22.37
CA ALA A 371 32.09 5.47 -22.46
C ALA A 371 31.79 6.22 -21.15
N LEU A 372 31.88 5.52 -20.01
CA LEU A 372 31.74 6.13 -18.69
C LEU A 372 32.78 7.22 -18.45
N SER A 373 34.05 6.96 -18.75
CA SER A 373 35.18 7.86 -18.44
C SER A 373 35.23 9.09 -19.36
N ASP A 374 35.04 8.90 -20.66
CA ASP A 374 35.26 9.93 -21.69
C ASP A 374 34.01 10.78 -21.96
N LEU A 375 32.81 10.20 -21.82
CA LEU A 375 31.54 10.81 -22.26
C LEU A 375 30.57 11.13 -21.11
N ALA A 376 30.64 10.41 -19.99
CA ALA A 376 29.64 10.45 -18.93
C ALA A 376 30.15 10.87 -17.54
N ALA A 377 31.46 10.97 -17.33
CA ALA A 377 32.08 11.29 -16.04
C ALA A 377 32.23 12.79 -15.77
N ASN A 378 31.87 13.20 -14.56
CA ASN A 378 32.03 14.54 -14.00
C ASN A 378 32.76 14.40 -12.66
N GLY A 379 34.09 14.28 -12.72
CA GLY A 379 34.88 13.88 -11.55
C GLY A 379 34.58 12.43 -11.13
N SER A 380 33.98 12.24 -9.95
CA SER A 380 33.57 10.93 -9.44
C SER A 380 32.08 10.61 -9.65
N THR A 381 31.33 11.46 -10.37
CA THR A 381 29.90 11.25 -10.64
C THR A 381 29.63 10.95 -12.12
N TYR A 382 28.73 10.02 -12.40
CA TYR A 382 28.49 9.46 -13.73
C TYR A 382 27.04 9.62 -14.19
N SER A 383 26.87 9.91 -15.47
CA SER A 383 25.58 9.90 -16.17
C SER A 383 25.05 8.47 -16.40
N SER A 384 23.74 8.27 -16.24
CA SER A 384 23.02 7.06 -16.66
C SER A 384 23.02 6.85 -18.19
N ASN A 385 23.11 7.96 -18.94
CA ASN A 385 23.44 7.92 -20.36
C ASN A 385 24.95 7.80 -20.57
N TRP A 386 25.41 6.64 -21.01
CA TRP A 386 26.83 6.39 -21.26
C TRP A 386 27.35 7.03 -22.55
N HIS A 387 26.46 7.47 -23.45
CA HIS A 387 26.78 8.40 -24.54
C HIS A 387 26.95 9.87 -24.10
N GLY A 388 26.79 10.16 -22.80
CA GLY A 388 26.91 11.50 -22.25
C GLY A 388 25.68 12.41 -22.45
N PRO A 389 25.80 13.73 -22.20
CA PRO A 389 26.96 14.40 -21.62
C PRO A 389 27.14 14.05 -20.12
N PRO A 390 28.29 14.41 -19.51
CA PRO A 390 28.49 14.26 -18.07
C PRO A 390 27.44 15.02 -17.25
N GLN A 391 27.14 14.51 -16.05
CA GLN A 391 26.12 15.04 -15.16
C GLN A 391 26.62 15.18 -13.72
N ALA A 392 25.94 16.01 -12.93
CA ALA A 392 26.11 16.03 -11.49
C ALA A 392 25.60 14.72 -10.86
N PHE A 393 25.88 14.52 -9.56
CA PHE A 393 25.48 13.33 -8.82
C PHE A 393 24.00 12.95 -9.02
N THR A 394 23.76 11.71 -9.42
CA THR A 394 22.46 11.04 -9.29
C THR A 394 22.68 9.61 -8.81
N SER A 395 21.90 9.14 -7.85
CA SER A 395 22.07 7.79 -7.28
C SER A 395 21.85 6.68 -8.32
N TRP A 396 21.01 6.94 -9.35
CA TRP A 396 20.78 6.02 -10.46
C TRP A 396 21.93 6.00 -11.47
N GLY A 397 22.51 7.16 -11.79
CA GLY A 397 23.72 7.24 -12.62
C GLY A 397 24.95 6.59 -11.96
N GLN A 398 25.12 6.80 -10.64
CA GLN A 398 26.14 6.10 -9.87
C GLN A 398 25.93 4.58 -9.88
N LEU A 399 24.75 4.09 -9.49
CA LEU A 399 24.44 2.65 -9.46
C LEU A 399 24.75 1.98 -10.80
N ALA A 400 24.36 2.61 -11.92
CA ALA A 400 24.64 2.09 -13.25
C ALA A 400 26.16 1.90 -13.51
N ALA A 401 27.00 2.82 -13.01
CA ALA A 401 28.44 2.80 -13.22
C ALA A 401 29.21 1.85 -12.29
N LEU A 402 28.74 1.59 -11.06
CA LEU A 402 29.54 0.93 -10.01
C LEU A 402 30.09 -0.46 -10.39
N ASP A 403 29.32 -1.30 -11.09
CA ASP A 403 29.80 -2.62 -11.52
C ASP A 403 30.81 -2.57 -12.67
N VAL A 404 30.91 -1.44 -13.40
CA VAL A 404 31.84 -1.26 -14.53
C VAL A 404 33.22 -0.81 -14.07
N LEU A 405 33.32 0.09 -13.09
CA LEU A 405 34.59 0.72 -12.72
C LEU A 405 35.69 -0.25 -12.19
N PRO A 406 35.38 -1.30 -11.40
CA PRO A 406 36.35 -2.30 -10.93
C PRO A 406 36.93 -3.23 -12.02
N SER A 407 36.55 -3.05 -13.30
CA SER A 407 36.85 -3.96 -14.41
C SER A 407 38.32 -4.00 -14.88
N THR A 408 39.27 -4.41 -14.03
CA THR A 408 40.44 -5.21 -14.45
C THR A 408 41.31 -5.61 -13.25
N LYS A 409 41.48 -6.92 -13.04
CA LYS A 409 42.63 -7.46 -12.31
C LYS A 409 43.31 -8.50 -13.19
N ASN A 410 44.52 -8.18 -13.64
CA ASN A 410 45.42 -9.10 -14.34
C ASN A 410 46.62 -9.39 -13.42
N PRO A 411 46.74 -10.59 -12.84
CA PRO A 411 48.04 -11.23 -12.76
C PRO A 411 48.44 -11.59 -14.19
N VAL A 412 49.56 -11.05 -14.67
CA VAL A 412 50.21 -11.55 -15.89
C VAL A 412 51.00 -12.80 -15.45
N PRO A 413 50.86 -13.97 -16.13
CA PRO A 413 51.78 -15.07 -15.91
C PRO A 413 53.21 -14.60 -16.22
N ALA A 414 54.18 -14.97 -15.39
CA ALA A 414 55.58 -14.78 -15.75
C ALA A 414 55.91 -15.58 -17.03
N ASP A 415 57.03 -15.21 -17.66
CA ASP A 415 57.62 -15.95 -18.77
C ASP A 415 58.21 -17.29 -18.29
N ASP A 416 58.95 -17.98 -19.17
CA ASP A 416 59.73 -19.20 -18.91
C ASP A 416 58.84 -20.47 -18.79
N SER A 417 58.74 -21.38 -19.77
CA SER A 417 59.73 -22.20 -20.51
C SER A 417 60.04 -23.55 -19.85
N GLU A 418 59.77 -24.63 -20.60
CA GLU A 418 60.43 -25.96 -20.59
C GLU A 418 60.60 -26.75 -19.26
N THR A 419 60.18 -28.02 -19.28
CA THR A 419 60.59 -29.12 -18.34
C THR A 419 60.17 -28.98 -16.86
N GLU A 420 60.05 -30.02 -16.04
CA GLU A 420 60.00 -31.49 -16.23
C GLU A 420 59.08 -32.11 -15.14
N ASP A 421 59.12 -33.43 -14.92
CA ASP A 421 58.38 -34.11 -13.84
C ASP A 421 58.79 -33.63 -12.42
N ASP A 422 57.84 -33.57 -11.47
CA ASP A 422 57.96 -34.33 -10.20
C ASP A 422 56.61 -34.49 -9.45
N THR A 423 56.62 -35.15 -8.30
CA THR A 423 55.54 -36.06 -7.82
C THR A 423 54.75 -35.63 -6.57
N ASP A 424 53.67 -36.39 -6.29
CA ASP A 424 52.55 -36.18 -5.35
C ASP A 424 52.82 -35.79 -3.87
N GLU A 425 54.07 -35.64 -3.40
CA GLU A 425 54.32 -35.58 -1.93
C GLU A 425 54.08 -34.21 -1.26
N GLU A 426 54.18 -33.06 -1.95
CA GLU A 426 54.20 -31.76 -1.26
C GLU A 426 52.83 -31.32 -0.67
N TRP A 427 51.72 -31.90 -1.12
CA TRP A 427 50.38 -31.59 -0.61
C TRP A 427 50.17 -32.07 0.84
N HIS A 428 50.86 -33.12 1.28
CA HIS A 428 50.70 -33.67 2.62
C HIS A 428 51.49 -32.93 3.71
N ALA A 429 52.50 -32.12 3.37
CA ALA A 429 53.37 -31.46 4.34
C ALA A 429 52.75 -30.20 4.99
N LYS A 430 52.02 -29.38 4.22
CA LYS A 430 51.55 -28.05 4.67
C LYS A 430 50.33 -28.11 5.61
N ALA A 431 49.65 -29.26 5.72
CA ALA A 431 48.49 -29.45 6.60
C ALA A 431 48.82 -29.59 8.11
N ILE A 432 50.10 -29.78 8.48
CA ILE A 432 50.51 -30.14 9.85
C ILE A 432 51.08 -28.95 10.65
N THR A 433 51.66 -27.95 9.99
CA THR A 433 52.47 -26.89 10.64
C THR A 433 51.69 -25.62 11.02
N ALA A 434 50.35 -25.71 11.15
CA ALA A 434 49.51 -24.63 11.69
C ALA A 434 49.03 -24.86 13.13
N LYS A 435 49.44 -25.97 13.79
CA LYS A 435 48.84 -26.45 15.05
C LYS A 435 49.79 -26.48 16.25
N ARG A 436 50.72 -25.52 16.38
CA ARG A 436 51.65 -25.42 17.53
C ARG A 436 52.23 -24.02 17.80
N GLN A 437 51.52 -23.19 18.58
CA GLN A 437 52.10 -22.31 19.62
C GLN A 437 51.01 -21.76 20.57
N SER A 438 51.24 -21.94 21.89
CA SER A 438 50.73 -21.16 23.07
C SER A 438 49.31 -20.52 23.07
N LYS A 439 48.36 -20.73 24.02
CA LYS A 439 48.34 -21.30 25.41
C LYS A 439 49.35 -20.64 26.37
N THR A 440 49.06 -20.24 27.62
CA THR A 440 48.01 -20.58 28.64
C THR A 440 47.43 -19.30 29.31
N HIS A 441 46.45 -19.25 30.23
CA HIS A 441 45.91 -20.15 31.29
C HIS A 441 44.35 -20.06 31.38
N SER A 442 43.59 -21.16 31.53
CA SER A 442 43.28 -21.98 32.75
C SER A 442 42.18 -21.33 33.63
N ALA A 443 41.05 -21.94 33.99
CA ALA A 443 40.48 -23.31 33.84
C ALA A 443 38.92 -23.24 33.72
N ARG A 444 38.03 -24.26 33.85
CA ARG A 444 38.12 -25.68 34.26
C ARG A 444 37.08 -26.60 33.54
N SER A 445 36.16 -27.28 34.25
CA SER A 445 35.28 -28.40 33.81
C SER A 445 34.16 -28.66 34.88
N PRO A 446 33.15 -29.58 34.75
CA PRO A 446 32.97 -30.67 33.75
C PRO A 446 31.52 -31.07 33.26
N THR A 447 31.44 -31.96 32.23
CA THR A 447 30.33 -32.94 31.87
C THR A 447 28.93 -32.37 31.45
N THR A 448 27.94 -33.01 30.76
CA THR A 448 27.65 -34.24 29.92
C THR A 448 26.21 -34.11 29.32
N ALA A 449 25.65 -34.82 28.30
CA ALA A 449 26.08 -35.80 27.27
C ALA A 449 25.04 -35.86 26.09
N ALA A 450 24.53 -37.05 25.68
CA ALA A 450 23.61 -37.38 24.55
C ALA A 450 22.74 -38.64 24.91
N PRO A 451 21.90 -39.33 24.06
CA PRO A 451 21.67 -39.28 22.59
C PRO A 451 20.20 -39.50 22.07
N ASN A 452 20.06 -39.90 20.78
CA ASN A 452 18.86 -40.27 19.96
C ASN A 452 18.35 -41.73 20.23
N PRO A 453 17.16 -42.27 19.78
CA PRO A 453 16.91 -42.73 18.37
C PRO A 453 15.45 -43.00 17.79
N HIS A 454 15.34 -43.02 16.44
CA HIS A 454 14.59 -43.91 15.47
C HIS A 454 13.15 -44.52 15.56
N ARG A 455 12.35 -44.30 14.46
CA ARG A 455 11.52 -45.22 13.58
C ARG A 455 10.38 -46.12 14.18
N PRO A 456 9.52 -46.89 13.41
CA PRO A 456 9.49 -47.25 11.95
C PRO A 456 8.13 -47.06 11.18
N SER A 457 7.99 -47.69 9.99
CA SER A 457 6.86 -47.71 8.99
C SER A 457 5.96 -48.98 9.14
N PRO A 458 5.15 -49.57 8.18
CA PRO A 458 5.06 -49.46 6.68
C PRO A 458 3.65 -49.69 5.98
N ASP A 459 3.65 -49.81 4.62
CA ASP A 459 2.78 -50.62 3.68
C ASP A 459 1.23 -50.38 3.50
N THR A 460 0.49 -50.70 2.40
CA THR A 460 0.71 -51.06 0.94
C THR A 460 -0.63 -51.08 0.12
N ASN A 461 -0.58 -50.86 -1.22
CA ASN A 461 -1.48 -51.40 -2.31
C ASN A 461 -3.01 -50.99 -2.35
N ASN A 462 -3.93 -51.31 -3.30
CA ASN A 462 -4.09 -51.58 -4.78
C ASN A 462 -5.64 -51.68 -5.09
N ASN A 463 -6.29 -51.80 -6.28
CA ASN A 463 -6.05 -51.74 -7.75
C ASN A 463 -7.40 -51.53 -8.53
N GLU A 464 -7.36 -51.19 -9.86
CA GLU A 464 -8.22 -51.58 -11.03
C GLU A 464 -9.79 -51.72 -10.96
N ALA A 465 -10.61 -51.64 -12.04
CA ALA A 465 -10.55 -51.08 -13.43
C ALA A 465 -11.93 -51.21 -14.17
N SER A 466 -12.08 -50.65 -15.39
CA SER A 466 -13.12 -50.94 -16.43
C SER A 466 -14.57 -50.42 -16.15
N THR A 467 -15.48 -50.03 -17.07
CA THR A 467 -15.60 -49.92 -18.57
C THR A 467 -16.67 -48.80 -18.87
N SER A 468 -17.29 -48.49 -20.03
CA SER A 468 -17.39 -48.91 -21.46
C SER A 468 -18.12 -47.84 -22.32
N ALA A 469 -18.13 -47.96 -23.66
CA ALA A 469 -18.99 -47.24 -24.64
C ALA A 469 -19.94 -48.27 -25.37
N PRO A 470 -20.76 -48.02 -26.44
CA PRO A 470 -20.54 -47.12 -27.62
C PRO A 470 -21.79 -46.53 -28.40
N VAL A 471 -21.55 -45.83 -29.54
CA VAL A 471 -22.30 -45.90 -30.86
C VAL A 471 -23.77 -45.37 -31.00
N ILE A 472 -24.27 -44.71 -32.10
CA ILE A 472 -23.66 -44.01 -33.28
C ILE A 472 -24.70 -43.19 -34.17
N VAL A 473 -24.24 -42.09 -34.84
CA VAL A 473 -24.87 -41.20 -35.90
C VAL A 473 -26.28 -40.59 -35.54
N VAL A 474 -27.15 -39.91 -36.32
CA VAL A 474 -27.47 -39.67 -37.79
C VAL A 474 -27.85 -38.16 -38.07
N HIS A 475 -28.03 -37.80 -39.35
CA HIS A 475 -28.48 -36.55 -40.06
C HIS A 475 -29.89 -35.97 -39.70
N ASP A 476 -30.39 -34.81 -40.21
CA ASP A 476 -30.09 -34.02 -41.45
C ASP A 476 -30.37 -32.49 -41.38
N SER A 477 -30.16 -31.81 -42.53
CA SER A 477 -30.43 -30.44 -43.08
C SER A 477 -31.52 -29.47 -42.46
N ASP A 478 -31.72 -28.20 -42.87
CA ASP A 478 -31.45 -27.45 -44.13
C ASP A 478 -31.25 -25.90 -43.95
N SER A 479 -31.28 -25.11 -45.05
CA SER A 479 -30.76 -23.72 -45.18
C SER A 479 -31.76 -22.52 -45.08
N ASP A 480 -31.27 -21.32 -45.45
CA ASP A 480 -31.96 -20.07 -45.87
C ASP A 480 -32.29 -18.99 -44.81
N SER A 481 -32.29 -17.66 -45.10
CA SER A 481 -31.57 -16.88 -46.15
C SER A 481 -31.61 -15.35 -45.85
N ASN A 482 -31.01 -14.55 -46.76
CA ASN A 482 -31.14 -13.11 -47.07
C ASN A 482 -32.45 -12.35 -46.67
N SER A 483 -32.53 -11.01 -46.60
CA SER A 483 -31.58 -9.88 -46.82
C SER A 483 -32.18 -8.53 -46.36
N GLU A 484 -31.38 -7.46 -46.46
CA GLU A 484 -31.68 -6.00 -46.51
C GLU A 484 -33.14 -5.49 -46.54
N LEU A 485 -33.39 -4.34 -45.86
CA LEU A 485 -33.93 -3.14 -46.51
C LEU A 485 -33.79 -1.86 -45.66
N ILE A 486 -33.46 -0.73 -46.31
CA ILE A 486 -33.33 0.62 -45.72
C ILE A 486 -34.27 1.57 -46.48
N PRO A 487 -35.09 2.39 -45.79
CA PRO A 487 -35.00 3.83 -46.05
C PRO A 487 -35.23 4.77 -44.85
N ARG A 488 -34.41 5.83 -44.78
CA ARG A 488 -34.70 7.12 -44.12
C ARG A 488 -35.68 7.94 -45.02
N PRO A 489 -36.37 9.05 -44.62
CA PRO A 489 -35.67 10.32 -44.30
C PRO A 489 -36.40 11.48 -43.52
N ARG A 490 -35.58 12.42 -43.00
CA ARG A 490 -35.65 13.92 -43.03
C ARG A 490 -36.90 14.74 -42.63
N TYR A 491 -36.58 15.97 -42.15
CA TYR A 491 -37.22 17.32 -42.27
C TYR A 491 -37.26 18.00 -40.86
N ALA A 492 -36.79 19.23 -40.56
CA ALA A 492 -36.61 20.53 -41.26
C ALA A 492 -37.95 21.23 -41.62
N SER A 493 -38.24 22.51 -41.31
CA SER A 493 -37.39 23.67 -40.95
C SER A 493 -38.17 24.87 -40.33
N ARG A 494 -37.43 25.82 -39.69
CA ARG A 494 -37.46 27.33 -39.71
C ARG A 494 -38.55 28.12 -40.52
N PRO A 495 -38.68 29.49 -40.44
CA PRO A 495 -38.22 30.53 -39.46
C PRO A 495 -39.12 31.82 -39.23
N LEU A 496 -38.74 32.71 -38.28
CA LEU A 496 -38.72 34.22 -38.31
C LEU A 496 -40.03 35.06 -38.51
N PRO A 497 -40.14 36.39 -38.12
CA PRO A 497 -39.31 37.53 -38.59
C PRO A 497 -39.04 38.74 -37.63
N MET A 498 -38.32 39.75 -38.14
CA MET A 498 -37.83 40.98 -37.47
C MET A 498 -38.62 42.27 -37.80
N LYS A 499 -38.41 43.34 -37.00
CA LYS A 499 -38.38 44.80 -37.37
C LYS A 499 -37.94 45.65 -36.13
N ARG A 500 -37.22 46.80 -36.21
CA ARG A 500 -36.50 47.49 -37.32
C ARG A 500 -35.60 48.65 -36.79
N LEU A 501 -34.43 48.91 -37.45
CA LEU A 501 -33.76 50.20 -37.81
C LEU A 501 -33.54 51.34 -36.77
N ALA A 502 -32.50 52.22 -36.82
CA ALA A 502 -31.45 52.59 -37.82
C ALA A 502 -30.15 53.16 -37.10
N LYS A 503 -29.13 53.85 -37.67
CA LYS A 503 -28.80 54.31 -39.07
C LYS A 503 -27.29 54.36 -39.44
N ALA A 504 -26.52 55.37 -38.99
CA ALA A 504 -25.17 55.75 -39.50
C ALA A 504 -24.33 56.48 -38.39
N LYS A 505 -22.98 56.49 -38.32
CA LYS A 505 -21.87 56.73 -39.29
C LYS A 505 -21.73 58.22 -39.71
N ALA A 506 -20.54 58.83 -39.89
CA ALA A 506 -19.15 58.32 -39.98
C ALA A 506 -18.08 59.40 -39.64
N GLY A 507 -16.78 59.02 -39.60
CA GLY A 507 -15.63 59.88 -39.95
C GLY A 507 -14.48 60.00 -38.93
N GLY A 508 -13.22 60.01 -39.41
CA GLY A 508 -12.04 60.54 -38.69
C GLY A 508 -10.95 59.54 -38.25
N THR A 509 -9.85 59.47 -39.01
CA THR A 509 -8.57 58.79 -38.64
C THR A 509 -7.53 59.89 -38.36
N VAL A 510 -6.65 59.82 -37.35
CA VAL A 510 -5.23 59.38 -37.45
C VAL A 510 -4.52 59.54 -36.09
N PHE A 511 -3.84 58.48 -35.62
CA PHE A 511 -2.71 58.40 -34.65
C PHE A 511 -2.72 59.17 -33.31
N ARG A 512 -2.57 58.42 -32.20
CA ARG A 512 -1.81 58.84 -31.00
C ARG A 512 -1.15 57.61 -30.33
N LEU A 513 0.00 57.79 -29.69
CA LEU A 513 0.85 56.71 -29.15
C LEU A 513 0.16 55.83 -28.10
N GLU A 514 0.50 54.54 -28.09
CA GLU A 514 0.02 53.59 -27.09
C GLU A 514 0.67 53.79 -25.71
N LYS A 515 -0.18 54.06 -24.70
CA LYS A 515 0.05 53.69 -23.30
C LYS A 515 -1.17 52.93 -22.81
N ARG A 516 -1.08 51.62 -22.61
CA ARG A 516 -2.14 50.85 -21.94
C ARG A 516 -2.03 50.97 -20.44
N ALA A 517 -2.85 51.84 -19.85
CA ALA A 517 -3.03 51.95 -18.42
C ALA A 517 -4.00 50.87 -17.89
N ILE A 518 -3.89 50.55 -16.61
CA ILE A 518 -4.65 49.52 -15.90
C ILE A 518 -5.93 50.12 -15.32
N ALA A 519 -7.07 49.45 -15.47
CA ALA A 519 -8.21 49.59 -14.55
C ALA A 519 -9.11 48.34 -14.52
N THR A 520 -9.56 48.02 -13.31
CA THR A 520 -10.69 47.16 -12.89
C THR A 520 -11.97 47.35 -13.72
N GLN A 521 -12.94 46.41 -13.77
CA GLN A 521 -13.27 45.28 -12.86
C GLN A 521 -14.15 44.25 -13.60
N GLY A 522 -14.26 42.99 -13.14
CA GLY A 522 -15.32 42.09 -13.64
C GLY A 522 -15.07 40.58 -13.69
N ILE A 523 -14.35 39.96 -12.74
CA ILE A 523 -14.20 38.49 -12.70
C ILE A 523 -14.70 37.92 -11.36
N LEU A 524 -15.98 37.53 -11.33
CA LEU A 524 -16.48 36.49 -10.45
C LEU A 524 -16.34 35.16 -11.19
N LYS A 525 -15.33 34.35 -10.86
CA LYS A 525 -15.22 32.96 -11.32
C LYS A 525 -14.77 32.03 -10.20
N SER A 526 -15.53 30.93 -10.05
CA SER A 526 -15.17 29.66 -9.41
C SER A 526 -14.29 29.70 -8.16
N ILE A 527 -14.94 29.57 -7.00
CA ILE A 527 -14.35 28.80 -5.89
C ILE A 527 -14.41 27.32 -6.33
N PRO A 528 -13.33 26.51 -6.20
CA PRO A 528 -13.39 25.09 -6.53
C PRO A 528 -14.39 24.32 -5.67
N ASP A 529 -15.08 23.36 -6.27
CA ASP A 529 -16.09 22.53 -5.59
C ASP A 529 -15.44 21.37 -4.82
N ARG A 530 -15.96 21.10 -3.60
CA ARG A 530 -15.54 19.97 -2.77
C ARG A 530 -15.92 18.63 -3.41
N ALA A 531 -17.10 18.56 -4.04
CA ALA A 531 -17.52 17.37 -4.76
C ALA A 531 -16.62 17.12 -5.99
N GLN A 532 -16.14 18.18 -6.66
CA GLN A 532 -15.21 18.07 -7.78
C GLN A 532 -13.82 17.61 -7.34
N LEU A 533 -13.25 18.21 -6.29
CA LEU A 533 -11.92 17.81 -5.78
C LEU A 533 -11.90 16.37 -5.28
N GLU A 534 -12.99 15.89 -4.68
CA GLU A 534 -13.11 14.48 -4.32
C GLU A 534 -13.47 13.61 -5.53
N ALA A 535 -14.26 14.07 -6.50
CA ALA A 535 -14.46 13.36 -7.77
C ALA A 535 -13.15 13.17 -8.54
N GLU A 536 -12.18 14.09 -8.42
CA GLU A 536 -10.83 13.91 -8.96
C GLU A 536 -9.99 12.88 -8.18
N ARG A 537 -10.26 12.66 -6.88
CA ARG A 537 -9.70 11.56 -6.09
C ARG A 537 -10.40 10.23 -6.41
N LEU A 538 -11.72 10.24 -6.57
CA LEU A 538 -12.57 9.10 -6.91
C LEU A 538 -12.45 8.69 -8.39
N ALA A 539 -12.04 9.57 -9.30
CA ALA A 539 -11.68 9.20 -10.67
C ALA A 539 -10.35 8.44 -10.71
N ARG A 540 -9.39 8.84 -9.85
CA ARG A 540 -8.16 8.07 -9.60
C ARG A 540 -8.47 6.73 -8.94
N GLN A 541 -9.34 6.69 -7.92
CA GLN A 541 -9.75 5.42 -7.29
C GLN A 541 -10.65 4.54 -8.18
N ARG A 542 -11.52 5.06 -9.05
CA ARG A 542 -12.32 4.25 -9.99
C ARG A 542 -11.45 3.60 -11.07
N LYS A 543 -10.31 4.20 -11.44
CA LYS A 543 -9.24 3.53 -12.19
C LYS A 543 -8.49 2.43 -11.40
N HIS A 544 -8.68 2.34 -10.08
CA HIS A 544 -8.25 1.22 -9.23
C HIS A 544 -9.40 0.26 -8.85
N PHE A 545 -10.65 0.52 -9.25
CA PHE A 545 -11.83 -0.19 -8.72
C PHE A 545 -12.67 -1.02 -9.71
N ILE A 546 -12.10 -1.35 -10.87
CA ILE A 546 -12.62 -2.42 -11.73
C ILE A 546 -11.96 -3.78 -11.40
N THR A 547 -10.88 -3.79 -10.61
CA THR A 547 -10.10 -4.97 -10.23
C THR A 547 -10.53 -5.58 -8.90
N ARG A 548 -11.57 -6.43 -8.94
CA ARG A 548 -11.99 -7.47 -7.96
C ARG A 548 -12.77 -7.05 -6.70
N GLU A 549 -13.67 -7.94 -6.28
CA GLU A 549 -14.41 -8.01 -5.00
C GLU A 549 -14.04 -9.32 -4.26
N GLU A 550 -14.44 -9.45 -2.99
CA GLU A 550 -14.52 -10.64 -2.08
C GLU A 550 -13.27 -11.59 -1.95
N GLY A 551 -12.95 -12.28 -0.86
CA GLY A 551 -13.71 -12.83 0.30
C GLY A 551 -13.67 -14.39 0.26
N HIS A 552 -13.57 -15.21 1.32
CA HIS A 552 -13.19 -15.04 2.74
C HIS A 552 -12.97 -16.45 3.43
N GLY A 553 -12.34 -16.55 4.62
CA GLY A 553 -12.28 -17.76 5.52
C GLY A 553 -11.27 -18.91 5.20
N GLY A 554 -10.87 -19.82 6.13
CA GLY A 554 -11.02 -19.89 7.62
C GLY A 554 -10.61 -21.24 8.31
N GLU A 555 -10.23 -21.19 9.61
CA GLU A 555 -10.14 -22.30 10.65
C GLU A 555 -9.12 -23.49 10.52
N PRO A 556 -8.84 -24.35 11.56
CA PRO A 556 -8.57 -24.15 13.02
C PRO A 556 -7.36 -24.95 13.66
N GLU A 557 -7.25 -25.02 15.01
CA GLU A 557 -6.11 -25.53 15.86
C GLU A 557 -5.84 -27.07 15.96
N PRO A 558 -4.72 -27.54 16.62
CA PRO A 558 -4.83 -28.08 18.02
C PRO A 558 -3.60 -28.10 19.01
N LYS A 559 -3.79 -27.59 20.24
CA LYS A 559 -3.54 -28.14 21.63
C LYS A 559 -2.26 -28.91 22.13
N ARG A 560 -1.50 -28.24 23.02
CA ARG A 560 -1.05 -28.55 24.45
C ARG A 560 -0.79 -29.98 25.02
N PRO A 561 0.25 -30.11 25.89
CA PRO A 561 0.14 -30.40 27.35
C PRO A 561 0.85 -29.34 28.24
N LYS A 562 0.60 -29.04 29.54
CA LYS A 562 0.32 -29.77 30.81
C LYS A 562 1.58 -30.29 31.56
N THR A 563 1.81 -30.09 32.87
CA THR A 563 1.16 -29.21 33.90
C THR A 563 2.25 -28.56 34.82
N VAL A 564 2.26 -28.38 36.15
CA VAL A 564 1.49 -28.81 37.36
C VAL A 564 1.13 -27.56 38.24
N SER A 565 1.24 -27.55 39.59
CA SER A 565 0.68 -26.50 40.48
C SER A 565 1.18 -26.56 41.94
N SER A 566 1.13 -25.42 42.67
CA SER A 566 1.02 -25.30 44.15
C SER A 566 0.19 -24.04 44.51
N HIS A 567 -0.36 -23.91 45.73
CA HIS A 567 -1.58 -23.12 45.98
C HIS A 567 -1.45 -21.98 47.02
N SER A 568 -2.19 -20.88 46.78
CA SER A 568 -2.86 -20.04 47.80
C SER A 568 -3.96 -19.19 47.13
N PRO A 569 -5.05 -18.80 47.82
CA PRO A 569 -6.25 -18.25 47.19
C PRO A 569 -6.12 -16.76 46.83
N GLY A 570 -6.55 -16.39 45.62
CA GLY A 570 -6.65 -15.01 45.15
C GLY A 570 -8.03 -14.69 44.54
N PRO A 571 -8.35 -13.40 44.29
CA PRO A 571 -9.64 -12.98 43.73
C PRO A 571 -9.92 -13.56 42.33
N ALA A 572 -11.20 -13.68 41.98
CA ALA A 572 -11.65 -14.41 40.79
C ALA A 572 -11.07 -13.86 39.47
N THR A 573 -10.36 -14.70 38.72
CA THR A 573 -9.85 -14.40 37.38
C THR A 573 -11.00 -14.28 36.38
N ALA A 574 -11.25 -13.07 35.87
CA ALA A 574 -12.17 -12.85 34.77
C ALA A 574 -11.60 -13.38 33.44
N THR A 575 -12.30 -14.29 32.78
CA THR A 575 -11.98 -14.70 31.41
C THR A 575 -12.28 -13.56 30.43
N THR A 576 -11.24 -12.97 29.85
CA THR A 576 -11.36 -11.85 28.91
C THR A 576 -11.86 -12.30 27.53
N THR A 577 -13.18 -12.19 27.32
CA THR A 577 -13.81 -12.33 26.00
C THR A 577 -13.18 -11.37 24.98
N SER A 578 -12.78 -11.90 23.81
CA SER A 578 -12.22 -11.12 22.70
C SER A 578 -13.25 -10.10 22.15
N MET A 579 -12.76 -9.04 21.51
CA MET A 579 -13.59 -7.85 21.28
C MET A 579 -14.79 -8.12 20.36
N GLY A 580 -14.61 -8.83 19.24
CA GLY A 580 -15.71 -9.22 18.34
C GLY A 580 -16.84 -10.03 19.00
N TYR A 581 -16.54 -10.84 20.03
CA TYR A 581 -17.55 -11.60 20.78
C TYR A 581 -18.23 -10.79 21.90
N ARG A 582 -17.79 -9.56 22.19
CA ARG A 582 -18.49 -8.68 23.14
C ARG A 582 -19.81 -8.20 22.55
N ARG A 583 -20.79 -7.98 23.43
CA ARG A 583 -22.14 -7.50 23.09
C ARG A 583 -22.39 -6.15 23.78
N PHE A 584 -22.54 -5.09 22.98
CA PHE A 584 -22.53 -3.69 23.41
C PHE A 584 -23.94 -3.19 23.74
N ARG A 585 -24.61 -3.87 24.69
CA ARG A 585 -26.04 -3.63 25.04
C ARG A 585 -26.35 -2.23 25.56
N SER A 586 -25.38 -1.52 26.12
CA SER A 586 -25.54 -0.14 26.63
C SER A 586 -24.88 0.93 25.75
N GLY A 587 -24.37 0.54 24.58
CA GLY A 587 -23.51 1.37 23.74
C GLY A 587 -22.05 1.40 24.22
N VAL A 588 -21.13 1.69 23.31
CA VAL A 588 -19.72 2.03 23.61
C VAL A 588 -19.18 2.96 22.52
N VAL A 589 -18.17 3.78 22.84
CA VAL A 589 -17.32 4.43 21.83
C VAL A 589 -15.88 3.93 22.00
N LEU A 590 -15.32 3.33 20.95
CA LEU A 590 -13.96 2.81 20.92
C LEU A 590 -13.15 3.50 19.81
N PRO A 591 -11.84 3.78 20.03
CA PRO A 591 -10.95 4.18 18.96
C PRO A 591 -10.67 3.01 18.01
N THR A 592 -10.46 3.27 16.72
CA THR A 592 -10.00 2.24 15.77
C THR A 592 -8.57 1.81 16.08
N LEU A 593 -8.20 0.61 15.62
CA LEU A 593 -6.80 0.22 15.54
C LEU A 593 -6.01 1.26 14.71
N THR A 594 -4.84 1.60 15.23
CA THR A 594 -3.88 2.55 14.65
C THR A 594 -2.52 1.91 14.87
N MET A 595 -1.94 1.29 13.84
CA MET A 595 -0.81 0.34 13.99
C MET A 595 0.46 1.00 14.54
N ILE A 596 0.63 2.31 14.31
CA ILE A 596 1.72 3.13 14.85
C ILE A 596 1.52 3.54 16.32
N CYS A 597 0.38 3.17 16.92
CA CYS A 597 -0.04 3.47 18.28
C CYS A 597 -0.77 2.27 18.91
N ASP A 598 -0.25 1.04 18.71
CA ASP A 598 -0.74 -0.18 19.35
C ASP A 598 0.40 -0.87 20.13
N PRO A 599 0.31 -1.04 21.46
CA PRO A 599 -0.77 -0.55 22.33
C PRO A 599 -0.81 0.98 22.41
N ARG A 600 -1.99 1.54 22.63
CA ARG A 600 -2.20 3.00 22.76
C ARG A 600 -1.56 3.54 24.04
N ALA A 601 -0.96 4.73 23.96
CA ALA A 601 -0.39 5.43 25.11
C ALA A 601 -1.43 5.77 26.19
N ASP A 602 -2.68 6.04 25.82
CA ASP A 602 -3.81 6.23 26.75
C ASP A 602 -4.38 4.94 27.35
N GLY A 603 -3.85 3.77 26.99
CA GLY A 603 -4.29 2.46 27.48
C GLY A 603 -5.70 2.04 27.05
N ARG A 604 -6.37 2.80 26.17
CA ARG A 604 -7.71 2.44 25.66
C ARG A 604 -7.63 1.20 24.77
N GLN A 605 -8.69 0.41 24.75
CA GLN A 605 -8.75 -0.77 23.89
C GLN A 605 -9.21 -0.39 22.47
N SER A 606 -8.33 -0.57 21.49
CA SER A 606 -8.59 -0.32 20.05
C SER A 606 -9.51 -1.38 19.43
N ILE A 607 -10.32 -1.00 18.43
CA ILE A 607 -11.20 -1.91 17.68
C ILE A 607 -10.80 -2.07 16.20
N THR A 608 -10.79 -3.31 15.69
CA THR A 608 -10.63 -3.59 14.25
C THR A 608 -11.97 -3.60 13.52
N PHE A 609 -11.98 -3.47 12.19
CA PHE A 609 -13.22 -3.62 11.41
C PHE A 609 -13.84 -5.02 11.56
N SER A 610 -13.03 -6.07 11.69
CA SER A 610 -13.50 -7.44 11.98
C SER A 610 -14.22 -7.55 13.32
N ASP A 611 -13.74 -6.87 14.36
CA ASP A 611 -14.40 -6.85 15.69
C ASP A 611 -15.73 -6.08 15.67
N VAL A 612 -15.85 -5.03 14.83
CA VAL A 612 -17.11 -4.29 14.62
C VAL A 612 -18.19 -5.24 14.07
N LEU A 613 -17.85 -6.06 13.08
CA LEU A 613 -18.75 -7.06 12.51
C LEU A 613 -18.96 -8.25 13.46
N GLY A 614 -17.93 -8.64 14.23
CA GLY A 614 -18.02 -9.66 15.28
C GLY A 614 -18.48 -11.03 14.76
N LEU A 615 -17.94 -11.47 13.62
CA LEU A 615 -18.43 -12.64 12.89
C LEU A 615 -17.89 -13.99 13.41
N SER A 616 -18.68 -15.04 13.26
CA SER A 616 -18.27 -16.44 13.40
C SER A 616 -19.23 -17.35 12.63
N PRO A 617 -18.74 -18.31 11.82
CA PRO A 617 -19.59 -19.13 10.95
C PRO A 617 -20.50 -20.11 11.72
N ASN A 618 -20.19 -20.39 12.99
CA ASN A 618 -20.85 -21.41 13.81
C ASN A 618 -21.74 -20.82 14.94
N ASP A 619 -21.88 -19.50 15.04
CA ASP A 619 -22.76 -18.82 16.00
C ASP A 619 -23.83 -18.00 15.25
N PRO A 620 -25.14 -18.30 15.38
CA PRO A 620 -26.21 -17.50 14.78
C PRO A 620 -26.25 -16.04 15.27
N ASP A 621 -25.75 -15.77 16.48
CA ASP A 621 -25.59 -14.42 17.04
C ASP A 621 -24.30 -13.73 16.56
N ALA A 622 -23.52 -14.39 15.70
CA ALA A 622 -22.36 -13.85 14.98
C ALA A 622 -22.42 -14.13 13.45
N THR A 623 -23.54 -14.65 12.95
CA THR A 623 -23.77 -14.89 11.52
C THR A 623 -24.73 -13.84 10.98
N LEU A 624 -24.31 -13.07 9.98
CA LEU A 624 -25.16 -12.03 9.38
C LEU A 624 -26.37 -12.62 8.64
N GLU A 625 -27.47 -11.90 8.71
CA GLU A 625 -28.69 -12.05 7.92
C GLU A 625 -28.81 -10.92 6.88
N LEU A 626 -28.40 -9.69 7.24
CA LEU A 626 -28.41 -8.52 6.36
C LEU A 626 -27.42 -7.47 6.89
N ALA A 627 -26.63 -6.87 6.02
CA ALA A 627 -25.84 -5.68 6.35
C ALA A 627 -26.31 -4.47 5.53
N ILE A 628 -26.59 -3.34 6.20
CA ILE A 628 -26.83 -2.05 5.53
C ILE A 628 -25.71 -1.11 5.94
N ILE A 629 -24.83 -0.80 5.00
CA ILE A 629 -23.56 -0.12 5.28
C ILE A 629 -23.44 1.16 4.45
N SER A 630 -22.83 2.19 5.01
CA SER A 630 -22.74 3.52 4.42
C SER A 630 -21.34 4.08 4.60
N SER A 631 -20.78 4.67 3.54
CA SER A 631 -19.53 5.43 3.63
C SER A 631 -19.37 6.42 2.46
N TYR A 632 -18.70 7.52 2.75
CA TYR A 632 -18.23 8.49 1.75
C TYR A 632 -17.26 7.87 0.75
N THR A 633 -16.25 7.17 1.28
CA THR A 633 -15.30 6.38 0.48
C THR A 633 -15.34 4.94 0.98
N ALA A 634 -15.45 4.00 0.05
CA ALA A 634 -15.22 2.59 0.31
C ALA A 634 -14.15 2.07 -0.64
N ALA A 635 -13.44 1.03 -0.21
CA ALA A 635 -12.56 0.23 -1.03
C ALA A 635 -13.21 -1.15 -1.23
N PRO A 636 -14.08 -1.35 -2.24
CA PRO A 636 -14.79 -2.61 -2.48
C PRO A 636 -14.01 -3.89 -2.19
N ILE A 637 -12.80 -4.14 -2.73
CA ILE A 637 -12.01 -5.36 -2.45
C ILE A 637 -11.83 -5.60 -0.94
N TRP A 638 -11.40 -4.55 -0.23
CA TRP A 638 -11.13 -4.58 1.20
C TRP A 638 -12.43 -4.79 1.97
N LEU A 639 -13.46 -3.99 1.69
CA LEU A 639 -14.75 -4.05 2.39
C LEU A 639 -15.46 -5.39 2.17
N ALA A 640 -15.46 -5.88 0.93
CA ALA A 640 -15.96 -7.18 0.53
C ALA A 640 -15.24 -8.33 1.25
N SER A 641 -13.92 -8.21 1.46
CA SER A 641 -13.12 -9.28 2.09
C SER A 641 -13.49 -9.62 3.53
N PHE A 642 -14.44 -8.91 4.15
CA PHE A 642 -15.00 -9.20 5.48
C PHE A 642 -16.39 -9.83 5.49
N PHE A 643 -17.03 -10.01 4.33
CA PHE A 643 -18.35 -10.63 4.19
C PHE A 643 -18.23 -11.99 3.47
N ALA A 644 -19.17 -12.90 3.71
CA ALA A 644 -19.34 -14.10 2.88
C ALA A 644 -20.15 -13.75 1.63
N SER A 645 -19.89 -14.41 0.49
CA SER A 645 -20.54 -14.11 -0.81
C SER A 645 -22.07 -14.11 -0.77
N GLU A 646 -22.66 -14.98 0.04
CA GLU A 646 -24.12 -15.11 0.21
C GLU A 646 -24.70 -14.12 1.25
N THR A 647 -23.90 -13.20 1.80
CA THR A 647 -24.40 -12.20 2.75
C THR A 647 -25.18 -11.12 1.99
N PRO A 648 -26.46 -10.87 2.30
CA PRO A 648 -27.18 -9.76 1.71
C PRO A 648 -26.60 -8.43 2.19
N VAL A 649 -26.16 -7.57 1.27
CA VAL A 649 -25.58 -6.25 1.61
C VAL A 649 -26.28 -5.13 0.84
N ILE A 650 -26.70 -4.08 1.54
CA ILE A 650 -27.12 -2.81 0.96
C ILE A 650 -26.02 -1.78 1.21
N PHE A 651 -25.29 -1.39 0.16
CA PHE A 651 -24.24 -0.38 0.26
C PHE A 651 -24.77 1.00 -0.18
N VAL A 652 -24.91 1.90 0.79
CA VAL A 652 -25.20 3.32 0.57
C VAL A 652 -23.90 4.04 0.21
N ALA A 653 -23.80 4.50 -1.03
CA ALA A 653 -22.60 5.10 -1.59
C ALA A 653 -22.81 6.57 -2.02
N GLU A 654 -21.72 7.31 -2.19
CA GLU A 654 -21.77 8.57 -2.93
C GLU A 654 -21.82 8.33 -4.45
N THR A 655 -22.86 8.87 -5.10
CA THR A 655 -22.89 9.07 -6.55
C THR A 655 -23.09 10.55 -6.83
N GLY A 656 -22.33 11.11 -7.78
CA GLY A 656 -22.52 12.49 -8.26
C GLY A 656 -23.74 12.63 -9.17
N SER A 657 -24.88 12.09 -8.72
CA SER A 657 -26.14 11.98 -9.45
C SER A 657 -27.19 12.90 -8.82
N GLU A 658 -27.89 13.66 -9.66
CA GLU A 658 -29.09 14.39 -9.21
C GLU A 658 -30.34 13.48 -9.18
N GLU A 659 -30.19 12.18 -9.41
CA GLU A 659 -31.26 11.18 -9.37
C GLU A 659 -30.96 10.08 -8.36
N LEU A 660 -32.01 9.52 -7.75
CA LEU A 660 -31.91 8.32 -6.91
C LEU A 660 -31.38 7.16 -7.76
N THR A 661 -30.40 6.42 -7.26
CA THR A 661 -29.85 5.25 -7.98
C THR A 661 -29.91 4.01 -7.11
N VAL A 662 -30.25 2.88 -7.72
CA VAL A 662 -30.21 1.54 -7.12
C VAL A 662 -29.74 0.57 -8.21
N LYS A 663 -28.77 -0.29 -7.90
CA LYS A 663 -28.26 -1.32 -8.82
C LYS A 663 -27.70 -2.50 -8.04
N MET A 664 -27.74 -3.69 -8.63
CA MET A 664 -26.86 -4.78 -8.20
C MET A 664 -25.40 -4.34 -8.40
N SER A 665 -24.51 -4.64 -7.46
CA SER A 665 -23.05 -4.58 -7.68
C SER A 665 -22.45 -5.99 -7.80
N HIS A 666 -22.85 -6.88 -6.91
CA HIS A 666 -22.53 -8.31 -6.92
C HIS A 666 -23.85 -9.12 -6.81
N THR A 667 -23.81 -10.46 -6.79
CA THR A 667 -25.02 -11.31 -6.75
C THR A 667 -25.92 -11.01 -5.54
N SER A 668 -25.30 -10.77 -4.37
CA SER A 668 -25.95 -10.54 -3.07
C SER A 668 -25.91 -9.08 -2.61
N TRP A 669 -25.32 -8.18 -3.39
CA TRP A 669 -25.09 -6.77 -3.02
C TRP A 669 -25.92 -5.81 -3.87
N VAL A 670 -26.69 -4.94 -3.22
CA VAL A 670 -27.37 -3.79 -3.85
C VAL A 670 -26.68 -2.50 -3.44
N GLN A 671 -26.10 -1.79 -4.39
CA GLN A 671 -25.63 -0.43 -4.20
C GLN A 671 -26.79 0.56 -4.39
N THR A 672 -26.95 1.49 -3.46
CA THR A 672 -27.93 2.59 -3.53
C THR A 672 -27.28 3.94 -3.25
N ALA A 673 -27.89 5.03 -3.71
CA ALA A 673 -27.49 6.39 -3.36
C ALA A 673 -28.67 7.37 -3.29
N PRO A 674 -28.63 8.36 -2.38
CA PRO A 674 -29.64 9.41 -2.30
C PRO A 674 -29.55 10.42 -3.46
N LYS A 675 -30.66 11.11 -3.73
CA LYS A 675 -30.68 12.29 -4.59
C LYS A 675 -29.91 13.42 -3.91
N MET A 676 -28.92 13.96 -4.60
CA MET A 676 -28.07 15.06 -4.14
C MET A 676 -28.02 16.18 -5.17
N SER A 677 -27.68 17.39 -4.76
CA SER A 677 -27.27 18.46 -5.69
C SER A 677 -25.75 18.40 -5.90
N GLN A 678 -25.25 19.00 -6.97
CA GLN A 678 -23.81 18.98 -7.31
C GLN A 678 -22.86 19.35 -6.15
N HIS A 679 -23.27 20.24 -5.24
CA HIS A 679 -22.46 20.71 -4.09
C HIS A 679 -22.81 20.03 -2.75
N ALA A 680 -23.62 18.97 -2.78
CA ALA A 680 -23.90 18.10 -1.64
C ALA A 680 -22.89 16.95 -1.58
N CYS A 681 -22.89 16.21 -0.47
CA CYS A 681 -21.94 15.13 -0.21
C CYS A 681 -22.59 14.03 0.64
N MET A 682 -22.35 12.77 0.29
CA MET A 682 -22.79 11.60 1.07
C MET A 682 -21.69 11.22 2.07
N HIS A 683 -21.59 12.00 3.16
CA HIS A 683 -20.47 11.87 4.09
C HIS A 683 -20.71 10.89 5.25
N MET A 684 -21.95 10.39 5.41
CA MET A 684 -22.37 9.41 6.42
C MET A 684 -21.51 8.15 6.42
N LYS A 685 -21.29 7.61 7.62
CA LYS A 685 -20.43 6.45 7.91
C LYS A 685 -21.09 5.61 9.00
N TYR A 686 -21.85 4.59 8.60
CA TYR A 686 -22.61 3.75 9.51
C TYR A 686 -22.74 2.31 9.03
N LEU A 687 -23.04 1.40 9.96
CA LEU A 687 -23.44 0.02 9.68
C LEU A 687 -24.69 -0.32 10.49
N VAL A 688 -25.65 -0.99 9.87
CA VAL A 688 -26.85 -1.57 10.50
C VAL A 688 -26.81 -3.05 10.16
N LEU A 689 -26.43 -3.88 11.12
CA LEU A 689 -26.08 -5.29 10.93
C LEU A 689 -27.11 -6.17 11.63
N LEU A 690 -27.88 -6.92 10.87
CA LEU A 690 -28.81 -7.94 11.33
C LEU A 690 -28.10 -9.30 11.38
N TYR A 691 -28.29 -10.05 12.46
CA TYR A 691 -27.73 -11.39 12.65
C TYR A 691 -28.87 -12.41 12.75
N LYS A 692 -28.60 -13.67 12.38
CA LYS A 692 -29.61 -14.75 12.33
C LYS A 692 -30.23 -15.10 13.70
N SER A 693 -29.64 -14.64 14.80
CA SER A 693 -30.25 -14.64 16.15
C SER A 693 -31.41 -13.66 16.34
N GLY A 694 -31.60 -12.70 15.42
CA GLY A 694 -32.44 -11.53 15.61
C GLY A 694 -31.75 -10.37 16.35
N ARG A 695 -30.44 -10.49 16.68
CA ARG A 695 -29.64 -9.33 17.12
C ARG A 695 -29.51 -8.32 15.99
N LEU A 696 -29.49 -7.05 16.37
CA LEU A 696 -29.20 -5.90 15.51
C LEU A 696 -28.06 -5.10 16.14
N ARG A 697 -26.96 -4.90 15.41
CA ARG A 697 -25.88 -3.98 15.77
C ARG A 697 -25.99 -2.71 14.94
N VAL A 698 -26.06 -1.56 15.58
CA VAL A 698 -25.89 -0.24 14.95
C VAL A 698 -24.49 0.29 15.24
N VAL A 699 -23.84 0.78 14.20
CA VAL A 699 -22.49 1.34 14.24
C VAL A 699 -22.52 2.72 13.61
N VAL A 700 -21.86 3.70 14.23
CA VAL A 700 -21.64 5.03 13.64
C VAL A 700 -20.16 5.39 13.81
N SER A 701 -19.48 5.76 12.73
CA SER A 701 -18.02 5.87 12.69
C SER A 701 -17.54 7.20 12.13
N THR A 702 -16.32 7.60 12.46
CA THR A 702 -15.60 8.70 11.79
C THR A 702 -14.85 8.22 10.53
N ALA A 703 -14.60 6.91 10.45
CA ALA A 703 -13.80 6.22 9.43
C ALA A 703 -14.55 5.98 8.12
N ASN A 704 -13.86 6.21 6.99
CA ASN A 704 -14.23 5.63 5.70
C ASN A 704 -14.08 4.10 5.73
N LEU A 705 -14.72 3.39 4.80
CA LEU A 705 -14.57 1.94 4.62
C LEU A 705 -13.36 1.63 3.71
N ILE A 706 -12.19 2.11 4.11
CA ILE A 706 -10.89 1.90 3.46
C ILE A 706 -9.86 1.54 4.53
N GLU A 707 -8.88 0.71 4.19
CA GLU A 707 -7.86 0.23 5.11
C GLU A 707 -7.15 1.35 5.89
N LEU A 708 -6.76 2.43 5.21
CA LEU A 708 -6.10 3.61 5.80
C LEU A 708 -6.81 4.15 7.05
N ASP A 709 -8.14 4.21 7.04
CA ASP A 709 -8.96 4.75 8.13
C ASP A 709 -9.19 3.75 9.28
N TRP A 710 -8.76 2.49 9.14
CA TRP A 710 -8.87 1.42 10.14
C TRP A 710 -7.51 0.84 10.58
N THR A 711 -6.40 1.39 10.06
CA THR A 711 -5.03 0.92 10.36
C THR A 711 -3.98 2.02 10.53
N ILE A 712 -4.11 3.17 9.84
CA ILE A 712 -3.08 4.25 9.84
C ILE A 712 -3.61 5.54 10.48
N LEU A 713 -4.80 5.98 10.09
CA LEU A 713 -5.44 7.18 10.63
C LEU A 713 -6.33 6.82 11.82
N GLU A 714 -6.11 7.48 12.95
CA GLU A 714 -6.96 7.30 14.12
C GLU A 714 -8.38 7.79 13.82
N ASN A 715 -9.34 6.92 14.11
CA ASN A 715 -10.77 7.15 14.00
C ASN A 715 -11.49 6.67 15.27
N ALA A 716 -12.77 6.96 15.40
CA ALA A 716 -13.61 6.53 16.52
C ALA A 716 -14.93 5.91 16.03
N VAL A 717 -15.41 4.91 16.77
CA VAL A 717 -16.55 4.07 16.41
C VAL A 717 -17.50 3.95 17.60
N PHE A 718 -18.74 4.41 17.45
CA PHE A 718 -19.84 4.07 18.34
C PHE A 718 -20.46 2.73 17.92
N ILE A 719 -20.72 1.83 18.88
CA ILE A 719 -21.36 0.53 18.65
C ILE A 719 -22.45 0.29 19.69
N GLN A 720 -23.63 -0.12 19.23
CA GLN A 720 -24.80 -0.46 20.04
C GLN A 720 -25.41 -1.78 19.56
N ASP A 721 -25.55 -2.75 20.45
CA ASP A 721 -26.33 -3.97 20.19
C ASP A 721 -27.75 -3.84 20.78
N VAL A 722 -28.77 -4.21 20.01
CA VAL A 722 -30.19 -4.34 20.42
C VAL A 722 -30.78 -5.65 19.90
N TYR A 723 -31.88 -6.11 20.48
CA TYR A 723 -32.45 -7.45 20.25
C TYR A 723 -33.96 -7.37 20.02
N LEU A 724 -34.58 -8.44 19.49
CA LEU A 724 -36.02 -8.48 19.25
C LEU A 724 -36.81 -8.37 20.56
N LYS A 725 -37.96 -7.66 20.55
CA LYS A 725 -38.89 -7.56 21.70
C LYS A 725 -39.51 -8.91 22.11
N SER A 726 -39.43 -9.91 21.25
CA SER A 726 -39.86 -11.29 21.52
C SER A 726 -38.80 -12.12 22.26
N ASP A 727 -37.55 -11.66 22.37
CA ASP A 727 -36.52 -12.33 23.14
C ASP A 727 -36.72 -12.03 24.64
N THR A 728 -37.34 -12.98 25.34
CA THR A 728 -37.59 -12.91 26.78
C THR A 728 -36.39 -13.31 27.64
N SER A 729 -35.28 -13.76 27.03
CA SER A 729 -34.04 -14.07 27.77
C SER A 729 -33.25 -12.83 28.21
N ILE A 730 -33.60 -11.67 27.65
CA ILE A 730 -32.92 -10.40 27.88
C ILE A 730 -33.76 -9.54 28.85
N PRO A 731 -33.25 -9.22 30.06
CA PRO A 731 -33.95 -8.34 30.99
C PRO A 731 -34.21 -6.96 30.38
N ASN A 732 -35.42 -6.44 30.56
CA ASN A 732 -35.74 -5.05 30.20
C ASN A 732 -34.91 -4.09 31.07
N SER A 733 -33.84 -3.54 30.51
CA SER A 733 -33.00 -2.54 31.15
C SER A 733 -33.74 -1.20 31.31
N GLN A 734 -33.64 -0.59 32.48
CA GLN A 734 -33.94 0.84 32.63
C GLN A 734 -32.83 1.66 31.97
N GLY A 735 -33.00 1.97 30.68
CA GLY A 735 -32.35 3.10 30.03
C GLY A 735 -33.27 4.31 29.99
N TYR A 736 -32.80 5.39 29.36
CA TYR A 736 -33.56 6.64 29.26
C TYR A 736 -34.82 6.44 28.40
N GLN A 737 -35.99 6.88 28.89
CA GLN A 737 -37.24 6.81 28.12
C GLN A 737 -37.30 7.94 27.06
N THR A 738 -36.50 7.80 26.00
CA THR A 738 -36.47 8.72 24.86
C THR A 738 -37.75 8.58 24.04
N GLU A 739 -38.78 9.37 24.35
CA GLU A 739 -40.09 9.31 23.68
C GLU A 739 -40.00 9.48 22.16
N ASN A 740 -38.97 10.17 21.64
CA ASN A 740 -38.64 10.24 20.22
C ASN A 740 -37.11 10.29 20.03
N LYS A 741 -36.41 9.31 19.44
CA LYS A 741 -36.63 7.86 19.19
C LYS A 741 -35.44 7.45 18.31
N PHE A 742 -34.36 6.89 18.88
CA PHE A 742 -33.16 6.49 18.13
C PHE A 742 -33.51 5.69 16.85
N ALA A 743 -34.38 4.68 16.99
CA ALA A 743 -34.88 3.86 15.90
C ALA A 743 -35.58 4.64 14.78
N LYS A 744 -36.36 5.69 15.10
CA LYS A 744 -37.06 6.50 14.09
C LYS A 744 -36.13 7.45 13.35
N ILE A 745 -35.11 7.97 14.02
CA ILE A 745 -34.09 8.78 13.34
C ILE A 745 -33.24 7.90 12.42
N LEU A 746 -32.98 6.65 12.82
CA LEU A 746 -32.36 5.66 11.94
C LEU A 746 -33.27 5.32 10.74
N GLU A 747 -34.58 5.11 10.95
CA GLU A 747 -35.54 4.93 9.85
C GLU A 747 -35.59 6.14 8.90
N ASP A 748 -35.69 7.36 9.42
CA ASP A 748 -35.67 8.60 8.63
C ASP A 748 -34.36 8.75 7.83
N VAL A 749 -33.22 8.37 8.42
CA VAL A 749 -31.91 8.34 7.73
C VAL A 749 -31.90 7.30 6.62
N LEU A 750 -32.28 6.05 6.90
CA LEU A 750 -32.31 4.97 5.90
C LEU A 750 -33.24 5.31 4.73
N GLN A 751 -34.40 5.91 5.02
CA GLN A 751 -35.32 6.42 3.98
C GLN A 751 -34.67 7.54 3.17
N ALA A 752 -34.05 8.52 3.81
CA ALA A 752 -33.38 9.64 3.15
C ALA A 752 -32.15 9.22 2.32
N THR A 753 -31.47 8.14 2.71
CA THR A 753 -30.34 7.53 1.98
C THR A 753 -30.77 6.47 0.96
N ASN A 754 -32.05 6.42 0.57
CA ASN A 754 -32.59 5.55 -0.47
C ASN A 754 -32.46 4.03 -0.21
N VAL A 755 -32.54 3.60 1.06
CA VAL A 755 -32.42 2.18 1.43
C VAL A 755 -33.69 1.38 1.14
N THR A 756 -34.88 1.99 1.24
CA THR A 756 -36.16 1.25 1.08
C THR A 756 -36.25 0.46 -0.23
N PRO A 757 -36.00 1.03 -1.42
CA PRO A 757 -36.11 0.28 -2.67
C PRO A 757 -35.01 -0.78 -2.83
N ALA A 758 -33.84 -0.57 -2.21
CA ALA A 758 -32.77 -1.56 -2.17
C ALA A 758 -33.14 -2.77 -1.28
N LEU A 759 -33.82 -2.52 -0.16
CA LEU A 759 -34.36 -3.57 0.72
C LEU A 759 -35.44 -4.39 0.00
N ASP A 760 -36.30 -3.74 -0.80
CA ASP A 760 -37.33 -4.46 -1.57
C ASP A 760 -36.75 -5.37 -2.65
N ILE A 761 -35.60 -5.02 -3.26
CA ILE A 761 -34.85 -5.92 -4.17
C ILE A 761 -34.23 -7.08 -3.40
N ILE A 762 -33.47 -6.78 -2.34
CA ILE A 762 -32.82 -7.79 -1.49
C ILE A 762 -33.84 -8.81 -0.94
N ARG A 763 -35.06 -8.37 -0.59
CA ARG A 763 -36.17 -9.23 -0.13
C ARG A 763 -36.81 -10.08 -1.23
N GLN A 764 -36.78 -9.68 -2.49
CA GLN A 764 -37.24 -10.53 -3.60
C GLN A 764 -36.30 -11.73 -3.79
N GLN A 765 -35.00 -11.53 -3.57
CA GLN A 765 -34.00 -12.59 -3.55
C GLN A 765 -34.02 -13.40 -2.25
N ASN A 766 -34.32 -12.75 -1.12
CA ASN A 766 -34.28 -13.32 0.24
C ASN A 766 -35.64 -13.16 0.95
N PRO A 767 -36.65 -13.99 0.62
CA PRO A 767 -38.03 -13.81 1.12
C PRO A 767 -38.20 -14.04 2.62
N HIS A 768 -37.22 -14.64 3.30
CA HIS A 768 -37.26 -15.00 4.72
C HIS A 768 -36.70 -13.92 5.67
N LEU A 769 -36.23 -12.77 5.17
CA LEU A 769 -35.56 -11.75 5.99
C LEU A 769 -36.42 -11.17 7.12
N THR A 770 -35.83 -11.07 8.31
CA THR A 770 -36.42 -10.49 9.52
C THR A 770 -36.75 -9.00 9.37
N LEU A 771 -35.95 -8.24 8.61
CA LEU A 771 -36.26 -6.85 8.27
C LEU A 771 -37.11 -6.79 6.99
N THR A 772 -38.44 -6.70 7.15
CA THR A 772 -39.36 -6.68 6.00
C THR A 772 -39.58 -5.27 5.46
N ALA A 773 -39.51 -4.27 6.33
CA ALA A 773 -39.46 -2.85 5.97
C ALA A 773 -38.59 -2.11 7.00
N ILE A 774 -37.98 -0.98 6.61
CA ILE A 774 -37.21 -0.15 7.56
C ILE A 774 -38.01 0.19 8.83
N SER A 775 -39.33 0.37 8.71
CA SER A 775 -40.25 0.62 9.83
C SER A 775 -40.27 -0.45 10.92
N ASP A 776 -39.71 -1.62 10.65
CA ASP A 776 -39.64 -2.73 11.58
C ASP A 776 -38.59 -2.51 12.66
N LEU A 777 -37.60 -1.63 12.44
CA LEU A 777 -36.57 -1.28 13.43
C LEU A 777 -37.20 -0.84 14.75
N SER A 778 -38.09 0.16 14.73
CA SER A 778 -38.83 0.59 15.93
C SER A 778 -39.96 -0.36 16.38
N LYS A 779 -40.55 -1.15 15.46
CA LYS A 779 -41.63 -2.10 15.79
C LYS A 779 -41.11 -3.35 16.50
N ARG A 780 -40.08 -4.00 15.96
CA ARG A 780 -39.61 -5.35 16.33
C ARG A 780 -38.45 -5.34 17.34
N TRP A 781 -37.53 -4.38 17.31
CA TRP A 781 -36.37 -4.36 18.22
C TRP A 781 -36.61 -3.52 19.49
N ASN A 782 -35.99 -3.96 20.59
CA ASN A 782 -36.06 -3.31 21.90
C ASN A 782 -34.91 -2.30 22.06
N TRP A 783 -35.24 -1.01 22.02
CA TRP A 783 -34.29 0.10 22.10
C TRP A 783 -34.14 0.68 23.52
N SER A 784 -34.77 0.06 24.54
CA SER A 784 -34.76 0.57 25.93
C SER A 784 -33.38 0.58 26.60
N GLY A 785 -32.39 -0.14 26.06
CA GLY A 785 -31.01 -0.14 26.56
C GLY A 785 -30.11 0.97 26.01
N VAL A 786 -30.57 1.75 25.02
CA VAL A 786 -29.75 2.76 24.33
C VAL A 786 -29.58 4.01 25.21
N ARG A 787 -28.34 4.52 25.27
CA ARG A 787 -27.94 5.67 26.11
C ARG A 787 -27.39 6.88 25.32
N ALA A 788 -27.67 6.90 24.02
CA ALA A 788 -27.20 7.92 23.08
C ALA A 788 -28.35 8.36 22.15
N GLU A 789 -28.21 9.52 21.51
CA GLU A 789 -29.17 10.06 20.55
C GLU A 789 -28.52 10.31 19.18
N LEU A 790 -29.20 9.95 18.09
CA LEU A 790 -28.68 10.13 16.72
C LEU A 790 -28.80 11.58 16.24
N VAL A 791 -27.70 12.16 15.80
CA VAL A 791 -27.63 13.51 15.24
C VAL A 791 -27.37 13.38 13.75
N ALA A 792 -28.44 13.53 12.97
CA ALA A 792 -28.39 13.47 11.50
C ALA A 792 -28.36 14.87 10.89
N SER A 793 -27.65 15.01 9.78
CA SER A 793 -27.86 16.04 8.77
C SER A 793 -28.32 15.38 7.48
N ILE A 794 -29.39 15.93 6.91
CA ILE A 794 -29.91 15.57 5.59
C ILE A 794 -29.91 16.86 4.75
N PRO A 795 -29.43 16.85 3.49
CA PRO A 795 -29.41 18.03 2.64
C PRO A 795 -30.80 18.59 2.38
N GLY A 796 -30.91 19.92 2.38
CA GLY A 796 -32.18 20.59 2.08
C GLY A 796 -32.32 21.96 2.73
N LYS A 797 -33.45 22.61 2.41
CA LYS A 797 -33.88 23.90 2.97
C LYS A 797 -35.08 23.67 3.89
N TYR A 798 -34.88 23.89 5.18
CA TYR A 798 -35.86 23.66 6.23
C TYR A 798 -36.36 25.00 6.77
N GLN A 799 -37.67 25.21 6.79
CA GLN A 799 -38.28 26.50 7.16
C GLN A 799 -39.17 26.36 8.41
N GLY A 800 -38.99 27.27 9.37
CA GLY A 800 -39.69 27.26 10.65
C GLY A 800 -39.14 26.23 11.65
N TRP A 801 -39.35 26.49 12.95
CA TRP A 801 -38.78 25.71 14.05
C TRP A 801 -39.01 24.20 13.95
N LYS A 802 -40.23 23.77 13.59
CA LYS A 802 -40.60 22.35 13.45
C LYS A 802 -39.82 21.61 12.35
N ALA A 803 -39.32 22.32 11.33
CA ALA A 803 -38.54 21.73 10.26
C ALA A 803 -37.05 21.70 10.59
N ILE A 804 -36.48 22.82 11.07
CA ILE A 804 -35.04 22.92 11.32
C ILE A 804 -34.56 21.96 12.43
N GLN A 805 -35.43 21.67 13.42
CA GLN A 805 -35.13 20.77 14.54
C GLN A 805 -34.90 19.29 14.14
N LYS A 806 -35.15 18.92 12.87
CA LYS A 806 -34.97 17.56 12.37
C LYS A 806 -33.53 17.24 11.93
N THR A 807 -32.70 18.24 11.65
CA THR A 807 -31.42 18.09 10.93
C THR A 807 -30.37 19.05 11.49
N GLY A 808 -29.07 18.73 11.36
CA GLY A 808 -27.97 19.64 11.66
C GLY A 808 -27.87 20.10 13.12
N HIS A 809 -27.33 21.30 13.35
CA HIS A 809 -27.10 21.81 14.70
C HIS A 809 -28.39 22.01 15.53
N PRO A 810 -29.57 22.38 14.98
CA PRO A 810 -30.81 22.39 15.77
C PRO A 810 -31.30 20.99 16.14
N ARG A 811 -30.89 19.92 15.42
CA ARG A 811 -31.10 18.53 15.86
C ARG A 811 -30.18 18.14 17.01
N LEU A 812 -28.91 18.58 17.03
CA LEU A 812 -28.02 18.41 18.19
C LEU A 812 -28.63 19.02 19.46
N MET A 813 -29.18 20.24 19.37
CA MET A 813 -29.90 20.89 20.47
C MET A 813 -31.06 20.03 21.00
N CYS A 814 -31.86 19.44 20.10
CA CYS A 814 -32.94 18.54 20.47
C CYS A 814 -32.46 17.21 21.05
N ALA A 815 -31.31 16.68 20.59
CA ALA A 815 -30.70 15.46 21.11
C ALA A 815 -30.17 15.66 22.55
N LEU A 816 -29.44 16.75 22.78
CA LEU A 816 -28.94 17.14 24.10
C LEU A 816 -30.09 17.32 25.09
N LYS A 817 -31.16 18.03 24.69
CA LYS A 817 -32.34 18.18 25.55
C LYS A 817 -33.04 16.84 25.84
N ALA A 818 -33.10 15.91 24.89
CA ALA A 818 -33.69 14.58 25.11
C ALA A 818 -32.89 13.72 26.11
N LEU A 819 -31.59 13.98 26.24
CA LEU A 819 -30.68 13.36 27.22
C LEU A 819 -30.59 14.15 28.54
N GLY A 820 -31.35 15.25 28.72
CA GLY A 820 -31.28 16.13 29.90
C GLY A 820 -30.10 17.12 29.92
N LEU A 821 -29.21 17.06 28.92
CA LEU A 821 -27.94 17.80 28.82
C LEU A 821 -28.13 19.27 28.39
N ASN A 822 -29.01 20.02 29.05
CA ASN A 822 -29.26 21.44 28.73
C ASN A 822 -28.73 22.42 29.78
N VAL A 823 -27.89 23.37 29.35
CA VAL A 823 -27.32 24.48 30.16
C VAL A 823 -27.59 25.83 29.51
N ASP A 824 -27.67 26.91 30.29
CA ASP A 824 -27.76 28.25 29.69
C ASP A 824 -26.39 28.77 29.22
N ALA A 825 -26.25 28.84 27.90
CA ALA A 825 -25.09 29.42 27.21
C ALA A 825 -24.91 30.93 27.45
N ASP A 826 -25.91 31.62 28.03
CA ASP A 826 -25.87 33.04 28.39
C ASP A 826 -25.71 33.30 29.91
N SER A 827 -25.36 32.28 30.71
CA SER A 827 -25.05 32.46 32.13
C SER A 827 -23.95 33.50 32.36
N LYS A 828 -24.03 34.23 33.47
CA LYS A 828 -23.01 35.22 33.90
C LYS A 828 -21.90 34.64 34.78
N SER A 829 -21.96 33.34 35.09
CA SER A 829 -20.89 32.61 35.75
C SER A 829 -19.68 32.43 34.83
N ASP A 830 -18.57 31.91 35.35
CA ASP A 830 -17.52 31.34 34.51
C ASP A 830 -18.08 30.29 33.54
N ILE A 831 -17.39 30.13 32.41
CA ILE A 831 -17.84 29.52 31.15
C ILE A 831 -18.75 28.30 31.38
N SER A 832 -20.07 28.48 31.26
CA SER A 832 -21.08 27.44 31.52
C SER A 832 -21.04 26.27 30.53
N LEU A 833 -20.41 26.47 29.36
CA LEU A 833 -20.18 25.46 28.34
C LEU A 833 -18.84 25.70 27.64
N ALA A 834 -17.90 24.78 27.78
CA ALA A 834 -16.73 24.68 26.90
C ALA A 834 -16.96 23.58 25.86
N ILE A 835 -16.59 23.82 24.60
CA ILE A 835 -16.62 22.80 23.53
C ILE A 835 -15.28 22.73 22.79
N GLU A 836 -14.83 21.51 22.54
CA GLU A 836 -13.60 21.15 21.84
C GLU A 836 -13.96 20.44 20.54
N CYS A 837 -13.99 21.19 19.45
CA CYS A 837 -14.40 20.70 18.13
C CYS A 837 -13.18 20.20 17.34
N GLY A 838 -12.94 18.88 17.36
CA GLY A 838 -11.92 18.22 16.54
C GLY A 838 -12.47 17.68 15.22
N GLY A 839 -11.71 17.80 14.14
CA GLY A 839 -12.10 17.26 12.83
C GLY A 839 -11.06 17.46 11.74
N SER A 840 -11.22 16.74 10.63
CA SER A 840 -10.25 16.72 9.53
C SER A 840 -10.46 17.81 8.46
N SER A 841 -11.43 18.72 8.61
CA SER A 841 -11.73 19.75 7.60
C SER A 841 -12.20 21.08 8.19
N ILE A 842 -11.55 22.17 7.76
CA ILE A 842 -11.82 23.55 8.21
C ILE A 842 -12.64 24.33 7.19
N ALA A 843 -13.70 24.99 7.66
CA ALA A 843 -14.55 25.89 6.86
C ALA A 843 -14.19 27.37 7.06
N ALA A 844 -14.85 28.26 6.30
CA ALA A 844 -14.86 29.69 6.62
C ALA A 844 -15.88 29.93 7.75
N TYR A 845 -15.40 30.30 8.94
CA TYR A 845 -16.25 30.59 10.09
C TYR A 845 -16.77 32.03 10.08
N THR A 846 -17.98 32.22 10.60
CA THR A 846 -18.56 33.54 10.92
C THR A 846 -18.96 33.59 12.38
N THR A 847 -18.90 34.77 12.98
CA THR A 847 -19.36 35.05 14.34
C THR A 847 -20.80 34.57 14.56
N GLN A 848 -21.68 34.88 13.61
CA GLN A 848 -23.08 34.48 13.59
C GLN A 848 -23.24 32.95 13.65
N TRP A 849 -22.57 32.20 12.76
CA TRP A 849 -22.71 30.75 12.70
C TRP A 849 -22.12 30.05 13.94
N VAL A 850 -20.94 30.47 14.41
CA VAL A 850 -20.33 29.86 15.61
C VAL A 850 -21.18 30.13 16.86
N ASN A 851 -21.82 31.31 16.98
CA ASN A 851 -22.78 31.58 18.06
C ASN A 851 -24.03 30.71 17.96
N GLN A 852 -24.62 30.57 16.76
CA GLN A 852 -25.78 29.69 16.53
C GLN A 852 -25.46 28.23 16.87
N PHE A 853 -24.28 27.75 16.48
CA PHE A 853 -23.82 26.41 16.83
C PHE A 853 -23.65 26.26 18.36
N TYR A 854 -22.88 27.14 19.00
CA TYR A 854 -22.60 27.09 20.44
C TYR A 854 -23.88 27.09 21.29
N ARG A 855 -24.87 27.90 20.92
CA ARG A 855 -26.20 27.93 21.59
C ARG A 855 -27.03 26.67 21.33
N SER A 856 -26.79 25.99 20.22
CA SER A 856 -27.41 24.68 19.95
C SER A 856 -26.71 23.56 20.74
N ALA A 857 -25.39 23.64 20.85
CA ALA A 857 -24.53 22.75 21.63
C ALA A 857 -24.73 22.86 23.15
N SER A 858 -25.51 23.85 23.63
CA SER A 858 -25.92 23.93 25.03
C SER A 858 -27.22 23.18 25.35
N GLY A 859 -27.87 22.56 24.36
CA GLY A 859 -29.19 21.92 24.49
C GLY A 859 -30.36 22.88 24.77
N ASN A 860 -30.08 24.12 25.18
CA ASN A 860 -31.08 25.08 25.62
C ASN A 860 -31.68 25.85 24.44
N ARG A 861 -32.89 25.43 24.07
CA ARG A 861 -33.70 26.07 23.03
C ARG A 861 -33.88 27.58 23.23
N SER A 862 -34.02 28.05 24.47
CA SER A 862 -34.21 29.48 24.77
C SER A 862 -32.97 30.30 24.42
N SER A 863 -31.77 29.77 24.69
CA SER A 863 -30.50 30.44 24.38
C SER A 863 -30.27 30.60 22.87
N LEU A 864 -30.80 29.69 22.03
CA LEU A 864 -30.79 29.84 20.57
C LEU A 864 -31.87 30.81 20.07
N HIS A 865 -33.12 30.70 20.53
CA HIS A 865 -34.21 31.62 20.19
C HIS A 865 -33.80 33.08 20.45
N LYS A 866 -33.35 33.39 21.66
CA LYS A 866 -32.88 34.71 22.10
C LYS A 866 -31.81 35.34 21.20
N PHE A 867 -30.95 34.51 20.57
CA PHE A 867 -29.97 34.98 19.60
C PHE A 867 -30.57 35.19 18.21
N MET A 868 -31.53 34.36 17.79
CA MET A 868 -32.28 34.57 16.55
C MET A 868 -33.19 35.81 16.61
N SER A 869 -33.65 36.20 17.80
CA SER A 869 -34.38 37.46 18.03
C SER A 869 -33.51 38.72 17.85
N LEU A 870 -32.18 38.59 17.84
CA LEU A 870 -31.29 39.70 17.52
C LEU A 870 -31.30 40.00 16.02
N SER A 871 -31.28 41.28 15.66
CA SER A 871 -31.15 41.71 14.26
C SER A 871 -29.84 41.20 13.64
N ASP A 872 -29.86 40.95 12.33
CA ASP A 872 -28.76 40.27 11.64
C ASP A 872 -27.41 41.00 11.77
N ASN A 873 -27.43 42.33 11.80
CA ASN A 873 -26.24 43.16 12.08
C ASN A 873 -25.68 42.91 13.50
N LYS A 874 -26.53 42.80 14.54
CA LYS A 874 -26.08 42.47 15.90
C LYS A 874 -25.50 41.05 15.98
N ARG A 875 -26.08 40.08 15.28
CA ARG A 875 -25.56 38.70 15.21
C ARG A 875 -24.19 38.62 14.53
N LYS A 876 -23.96 39.43 13.50
CA LYS A 876 -22.66 39.57 12.80
C LYS A 876 -21.62 40.31 13.63
N GLN A 877 -22.02 41.32 14.41
CA GLN A 877 -21.15 42.09 15.31
C GLN A 877 -20.84 41.39 16.65
N SER A 878 -21.57 40.33 17.00
CA SER A 878 -21.32 39.54 18.21
C SER A 878 -19.90 38.93 18.18
N PRO A 879 -19.18 38.88 19.32
CA PRO A 879 -17.88 38.19 19.37
C PRO A 879 -18.05 36.67 19.18
N TYR A 880 -16.95 35.98 18.86
CA TYR A 880 -16.93 34.52 18.96
C TYR A 880 -17.09 34.08 20.44
N PRO A 881 -17.80 32.98 20.74
CA PRO A 881 -17.99 32.55 22.13
C PRO A 881 -16.68 32.03 22.73
N ALA A 882 -16.33 32.49 23.94
CA ALA A 882 -15.05 32.17 24.58
C ALA A 882 -14.88 30.66 24.89
N GLY A 883 -15.99 29.92 25.07
CA GLY A 883 -15.98 28.48 25.30
C GLY A 883 -15.64 27.62 24.07
N VAL A 884 -15.52 28.20 22.86
CA VAL A 884 -15.24 27.42 21.64
C VAL A 884 -13.73 27.26 21.41
N LYS A 885 -13.27 26.01 21.45
CA LYS A 885 -11.94 25.56 21.01
C LYS A 885 -12.10 24.80 19.68
N ILE A 886 -11.27 25.09 18.69
CA ILE A 886 -11.24 24.41 17.39
C ILE A 886 -9.91 23.65 17.28
N LEU A 887 -9.96 22.33 17.13
CA LEU A 887 -8.77 21.50 17.13
C LEU A 887 -8.44 21.04 15.70
N PHE A 888 -7.22 21.32 15.27
CA PHE A 888 -6.68 20.92 13.96
C PHE A 888 -5.15 20.74 14.08
N PRO A 889 -4.51 19.86 13.29
CA PRO A 889 -3.06 19.71 13.37
C PRO A 889 -2.33 20.89 12.71
N THR A 890 -1.23 21.32 13.34
CA THR A 890 -0.33 22.32 12.75
C THR A 890 0.48 21.70 11.61
N PHE A 891 0.97 22.53 10.69
CA PHE A 891 1.89 22.10 9.63
C PHE A 891 3.12 21.38 10.23
N LYS A 892 3.67 21.93 11.32
CA LYS A 892 4.76 21.33 12.09
C LYS A 892 4.40 19.94 12.63
N HIS A 893 3.22 19.77 13.24
CA HIS A 893 2.81 18.47 13.78
C HIS A 893 2.66 17.40 12.68
N VAL A 894 2.12 17.75 11.51
CA VAL A 894 2.03 16.80 10.38
C VAL A 894 3.41 16.34 9.91
N LEU A 895 4.39 17.23 9.82
CA LEU A 895 5.76 16.83 9.47
C LEU A 895 6.43 15.95 10.55
N GLN A 896 6.14 16.20 11.83
CA GLN A 896 6.70 15.41 12.95
C GLN A 896 6.05 14.03 13.11
N THR A 897 4.77 13.90 12.79
CA THR A 897 4.01 12.64 12.84
C THR A 897 4.11 11.82 11.54
N GLY A 898 4.64 12.42 10.48
CA GLY A 898 4.72 11.85 9.13
C GLY A 898 3.48 12.14 8.28
N GLU A 899 3.67 12.30 6.97
CA GLU A 899 2.59 12.71 6.05
C GLU A 899 1.58 11.60 5.71
N HIS A 900 1.73 10.40 6.28
CA HIS A 900 0.85 9.25 6.01
C HIS A 900 -0.59 9.55 6.44
N GLY A 901 -1.49 9.69 5.45
CA GLY A 901 -2.87 10.09 5.69
C GLY A 901 -3.10 11.60 5.89
N ALA A 902 -2.06 12.44 5.80
CA ALA A 902 -2.22 13.90 5.78
C ALA A 902 -3.03 14.40 4.56
N GLY A 903 -3.14 13.57 3.52
CA GLY A 903 -4.09 13.73 2.41
C GLY A 903 -5.56 13.75 2.83
N SER A 904 -5.92 13.27 4.03
CA SER A 904 -7.29 13.30 4.59
C SER A 904 -7.58 14.56 5.43
N LEU A 905 -6.62 15.49 5.54
CA LEU A 905 -6.70 16.73 6.31
C LEU A 905 -6.86 17.94 5.36
N TYR A 906 -7.88 18.78 5.57
CA TYR A 906 -8.29 19.83 4.63
C TYR A 906 -8.45 21.21 5.29
N CYS A 907 -7.40 22.03 5.31
CA CYS A 907 -7.47 23.48 5.50
C CYS A 907 -6.81 24.20 4.31
N THR A 908 -7.20 25.45 4.05
CA THR A 908 -6.63 26.25 2.97
C THR A 908 -6.26 27.65 3.46
N ARG A 909 -5.10 28.16 3.03
CA ARG A 909 -4.55 29.45 3.48
C ARG A 909 -5.52 30.61 3.30
N LYS A 910 -6.23 30.66 2.18
CA LYS A 910 -7.29 31.66 1.90
C LYS A 910 -8.40 31.70 2.95
N LYS A 911 -8.72 30.60 3.63
CA LYS A 911 -9.65 30.58 4.78
C LYS A 911 -8.96 31.10 6.03
N TRP A 912 -7.79 30.56 6.36
CA TRP A 912 -7.00 30.89 7.54
C TRP A 912 -6.63 32.37 7.61
N GLU A 913 -6.25 32.97 6.48
CA GLU A 913 -5.78 34.35 6.38
C GLU A 913 -6.91 35.39 6.31
N ALA A 914 -8.18 34.98 6.27
CA ALA A 914 -9.31 35.91 6.25
C ALA A 914 -9.33 36.81 7.49
N LYS A 915 -9.69 38.10 7.30
CA LYS A 915 -9.55 39.15 8.33
C LYS A 915 -10.19 38.79 9.67
N ASN A 916 -11.42 38.26 9.64
CA ASN A 916 -12.22 37.97 10.83
C ASN A 916 -12.21 36.48 11.22
N PHE A 917 -11.22 35.70 10.76
CA PHE A 917 -11.11 34.27 11.05
C PHE A 917 -10.69 34.01 12.51
N PRO A 918 -11.33 33.07 13.26
CA PRO A 918 -11.16 32.90 14.70
C PRO A 918 -9.88 32.15 15.09
N ARG A 919 -8.71 32.60 14.62
CA ARG A 919 -7.39 31.97 14.88
C ARG A 919 -7.12 31.76 16.38
N SER A 920 -7.57 32.68 17.23
CA SER A 920 -7.44 32.59 18.70
C SER A 920 -8.20 31.43 19.33
N ALA A 921 -9.19 30.84 18.65
CA ALA A 921 -9.91 29.64 19.07
C ALA A 921 -9.14 28.34 18.73
N PHE A 922 -8.10 28.39 17.89
CA PHE A 922 -7.39 27.18 17.46
C PHE A 922 -6.51 26.59 18.55
N ARG A 923 -6.50 25.26 18.61
CA ARG A 923 -5.75 24.41 19.54
C ARG A 923 -5.08 23.27 18.76
N HIS A 924 -3.96 22.78 19.27
CA HIS A 924 -3.31 21.59 18.75
C HIS A 924 -4.28 20.40 18.77
N LEU A 925 -4.21 19.57 17.73
CA LEU A 925 -4.85 18.26 17.69
C LEU A 925 -3.73 17.20 17.67
N HIS A 926 -3.28 16.82 18.86
CA HIS A 926 -2.38 15.68 19.07
C HIS A 926 -3.20 14.48 19.57
N SER A 927 -2.84 13.26 19.19
CA SER A 927 -3.55 12.05 19.60
C SER A 927 -3.18 11.60 21.01
N SER A 928 -4.18 11.14 21.78
CA SER A 928 -3.97 10.43 23.05
C SER A 928 -3.38 9.03 22.85
N ALA A 929 -3.42 8.49 21.62
CA ALA A 929 -2.86 7.19 21.28
C ALA A 929 -1.32 7.19 21.23
N GLY A 930 -0.72 8.33 20.88
CA GLY A 930 0.69 8.46 20.52
C GLY A 930 0.88 9.34 19.27
N PRO A 931 1.97 9.17 18.49
CA PRO A 931 2.21 9.94 17.28
C PRO A 931 1.34 9.44 16.12
N SER A 932 0.06 9.84 16.08
CA SER A 932 -0.87 9.56 14.97
C SER A 932 -1.62 10.79 14.51
N LEU A 933 -1.84 10.88 13.19
CA LEU A 933 -2.83 11.79 12.61
C LEU A 933 -4.23 11.21 12.81
N MET A 934 -5.21 12.09 13.06
CA MET A 934 -6.61 11.73 13.23
C MET A 934 -7.44 12.04 11.99
N HIS A 935 -8.27 11.08 11.59
CA HIS A 935 -9.45 11.34 10.77
C HIS A 935 -10.75 11.37 11.59
N THR A 936 -10.68 11.17 12.91
CA THR A 936 -11.73 11.45 13.90
C THR A 936 -12.44 12.80 13.71
N LYS A 937 -13.79 12.83 13.81
CA LYS A 937 -14.59 14.06 14.02
C LYS A 937 -15.36 13.86 15.31
N MET A 938 -15.03 14.66 16.32
CA MET A 938 -15.61 14.58 17.65
C MET A 938 -15.79 15.98 18.22
N ILE A 939 -16.76 16.11 19.13
CA ILE A 939 -16.89 17.30 19.97
C ILE A 939 -16.94 16.81 21.41
N ILE A 940 -15.96 17.21 22.22
CA ILE A 940 -16.00 17.03 23.68
C ILE A 940 -16.54 18.33 24.27
N ALA A 941 -17.56 18.24 25.09
CA ALA A 941 -18.18 19.38 25.76
C ALA A 941 -18.13 19.20 27.27
N SER A 942 -17.80 20.25 28.00
CA SER A 942 -17.72 20.26 29.46
C SER A 942 -18.56 21.43 30.01
N PHE A 943 -19.34 21.17 31.05
CA PHE A 943 -20.15 22.19 31.72
C PHE A 943 -19.37 22.88 32.85
N GLY A 944 -19.77 24.11 33.17
CA GLY A 944 -19.15 24.92 34.23
C GLY A 944 -19.97 24.92 35.53
N GLY A 945 -19.35 24.51 36.64
CA GLY A 945 -19.93 24.55 38.00
C GLY A 945 -20.65 23.25 38.43
N GLU A 946 -20.92 23.14 39.73
CA GLU A 946 -21.46 21.94 40.40
C GLU A 946 -22.95 21.63 40.10
N ALA A 947 -23.55 22.30 39.10
CA ALA A 947 -25.00 22.40 38.93
C ALA A 947 -25.60 21.46 37.85
N SER A 948 -24.89 20.37 37.49
CA SER A 948 -25.35 19.39 36.51
C SER A 948 -24.97 17.97 36.94
N ASP A 949 -25.91 17.03 36.82
CA ASP A 949 -25.72 15.61 37.16
C ASP A 949 -24.64 14.90 36.29
N ALA A 950 -24.21 15.54 35.21
CA ALA A 950 -23.15 15.07 34.32
C ALA A 950 -22.15 16.21 34.04
N ALA A 951 -20.85 15.91 34.07
CA ALA A 951 -19.79 16.87 33.77
C ALA A 951 -19.82 17.39 32.31
N GLY A 952 -20.45 16.67 31.39
CA GLY A 952 -20.63 17.13 30.01
C GLY A 952 -21.17 16.07 29.06
N TRP A 953 -20.72 16.13 27.80
CA TRP A 953 -21.14 15.22 26.74
C TRP A 953 -20.10 15.08 25.64
N MET A 954 -20.18 13.99 24.88
CA MET A 954 -19.41 13.81 23.65
C MET A 954 -20.31 13.57 22.44
N TYR A 955 -19.93 14.15 21.31
CA TYR A 955 -20.40 13.78 19.98
C TYR A 955 -19.29 13.01 19.23
N VAL A 956 -19.66 11.97 18.48
CA VAL A 956 -18.78 11.26 17.54
C VAL A 956 -19.55 10.91 16.26
N GLY A 957 -18.89 11.07 15.09
CA GLY A 957 -19.49 10.73 13.80
C GLY A 957 -18.77 11.32 12.59
N SER A 958 -19.52 11.61 11.53
CA SER A 958 -18.97 12.13 10.26
C SER A 958 -18.83 13.66 10.20
N HIS A 959 -19.61 14.41 11.00
CA HIS A 959 -19.74 15.86 10.88
C HIS A 959 -18.44 16.62 11.19
N ASN A 960 -17.70 17.05 10.17
CA ASN A 960 -16.66 18.06 10.34
C ASN A 960 -17.28 19.38 10.86
N PHE A 961 -16.59 20.10 11.76
CA PHE A 961 -17.07 21.35 12.35
C PHE A 961 -17.17 22.48 11.31
N THR A 962 -18.26 22.47 10.53
CA THR A 962 -18.45 23.29 9.32
C THR A 962 -19.95 23.59 9.08
N PRO A 963 -20.30 24.73 8.45
CA PRO A 963 -21.68 25.03 8.08
C PRO A 963 -22.30 24.09 7.04
N ALA A 964 -21.49 23.43 6.21
CA ALA A 964 -21.98 22.47 5.21
C ALA A 964 -22.51 21.18 5.85
N ALA A 965 -21.77 20.67 6.85
CA ALA A 965 -22.13 19.48 7.62
C ALA A 965 -23.27 19.74 8.62
N TRP A 966 -23.18 20.84 9.38
CA TRP A 966 -24.11 21.14 10.48
C TRP A 966 -25.28 22.04 10.10
N GLY A 967 -25.30 22.57 8.87
CA GLY A 967 -26.27 23.53 8.40
C GLY A 967 -25.92 24.99 8.71
N ASN A 968 -26.47 25.89 7.90
CA ASN A 968 -26.36 27.34 8.04
C ASN A 968 -27.74 27.95 8.28
N LEU A 969 -27.91 28.62 9.44
CA LEU A 969 -29.19 29.13 9.92
C LEU A 969 -29.34 30.63 9.63
N SER A 970 -30.36 31.00 8.86
CA SER A 970 -30.70 32.39 8.50
C SER A 970 -32.16 32.73 8.85
N GLY A 971 -32.60 33.95 8.51
CA GLY A 971 -33.90 34.49 8.92
C GLY A 971 -33.86 35.13 10.32
N ASP A 972 -34.96 35.02 11.05
CA ASP A 972 -35.14 35.51 12.41
C ASP A 972 -35.81 34.45 13.29
N ASP A 973 -36.21 34.81 14.52
CA ASP A 973 -36.82 33.87 15.46
C ASP A 973 -38.23 33.40 15.06
N THR A 974 -38.96 34.21 14.29
CA THR A 974 -40.31 33.86 13.79
C THR A 974 -40.23 32.97 12.56
N SER A 975 -39.28 33.30 11.66
CA SER A 975 -39.14 32.70 10.33
C SER A 975 -37.73 32.16 10.07
N PRO A 976 -37.22 31.23 10.91
CA PRO A 976 -35.88 30.69 10.75
C PRO A 976 -35.79 29.75 9.53
N VAL A 977 -34.65 29.78 8.83
CA VAL A 977 -34.37 28.92 7.67
C VAL A 977 -33.01 28.26 7.83
N LEU A 978 -32.98 26.94 7.99
CA LEU A 978 -31.74 26.15 7.98
C LEU A 978 -31.50 25.59 6.58
N ASN A 979 -30.29 25.79 6.05
CA ASN A 979 -29.85 25.20 4.79
C ASN A 979 -28.73 24.22 5.10
N VAL A 980 -28.89 22.95 4.71
CA VAL A 980 -27.94 21.86 4.97
C VAL A 980 -27.45 21.33 3.63
N ASN A 981 -26.14 21.07 3.48
CA ASN A 981 -25.55 20.64 2.22
C ASN A 981 -25.16 19.15 2.24
N ASN A 982 -24.64 18.63 3.35
CA ASN A 982 -24.13 17.26 3.41
C ASN A 982 -25.14 16.31 4.08
N PHE A 983 -25.15 15.05 3.63
CA PHE A 983 -25.59 13.93 4.47
C PHE A 983 -24.48 13.63 5.48
N GLU A 984 -24.78 13.74 6.77
CA GLU A 984 -23.85 13.46 7.86
C GLU A 984 -24.60 12.77 9.01
N LEU A 985 -23.94 11.87 9.72
CA LEU A 985 -24.48 11.17 10.88
C LEU A 985 -23.44 11.09 12.00
N GLY A 986 -23.90 11.26 13.23
CA GLY A 986 -23.17 10.96 14.45
C GLY A 986 -24.12 10.61 15.60
N VAL A 987 -23.55 10.28 16.75
CA VAL A 987 -24.28 10.13 18.02
C VAL A 987 -23.81 11.19 19.01
N VAL A 988 -24.66 11.50 19.99
CA VAL A 988 -24.30 12.24 21.20
C VAL A 988 -24.68 11.41 22.43
N LEU A 989 -23.83 11.43 23.46
CA LEU A 989 -24.02 10.70 24.72
C LEU A 989 -23.50 11.53 25.91
N PRO A 990 -24.11 11.37 27.11
CA PRO A 990 -23.66 12.06 28.33
C PRO A 990 -22.34 11.50 28.83
N LEU A 991 -21.53 12.33 29.48
CA LEU A 991 -20.32 11.94 30.21
C LEU A 991 -20.39 12.49 31.63
N GLN A 992 -20.29 11.62 32.62
CA GLN A 992 -20.66 11.87 34.01
C GLN A 992 -19.59 12.66 34.76
N THR A 993 -18.30 12.38 34.53
CA THR A 993 -17.19 12.96 35.30
C THR A 993 -16.15 13.67 34.40
N PRO A 994 -15.29 14.55 34.95
CA PRO A 994 -14.15 15.12 34.23
C PRO A 994 -13.20 14.05 33.68
N GLU A 995 -12.98 12.97 34.42
CA GLU A 995 -12.11 11.86 34.03
C GLU A 995 -12.70 11.07 32.86
N GLU A 996 -14.04 10.93 32.77
CA GLU A 996 -14.68 10.39 31.57
C GLU A 996 -14.49 11.31 30.35
N LEU A 997 -14.52 12.64 30.53
CA LEU A 997 -14.28 13.60 29.44
C LEU A 997 -12.85 13.53 28.91
N ASP A 998 -11.86 13.28 29.78
CA ASP A 998 -10.47 13.08 29.40
C ASP A 998 -10.23 11.69 28.79
N HIS A 999 -10.70 10.62 29.44
CA HIS A 999 -10.52 9.25 28.96
C HIS A 999 -11.27 8.96 27.64
N MET A 1000 -12.42 9.59 27.40
CA MET A 1000 -13.17 9.39 26.16
C MET A 1000 -12.67 10.25 24.99
N SER A 1001 -11.83 11.27 25.25
CA SER A 1001 -11.18 12.09 24.24
C SER A 1001 -10.28 11.28 23.29
N ALA A 1002 -10.19 11.69 22.03
CA ALA A 1002 -9.18 11.18 21.10
C ALA A 1002 -7.86 11.99 21.15
N TRP A 1003 -7.88 13.14 21.83
CA TRP A 1003 -6.75 14.08 21.90
C TRP A 1003 -6.35 14.43 23.32
N GLU A 1004 -5.08 14.84 23.48
CA GLU A 1004 -4.52 15.36 24.73
C GLU A 1004 -5.40 16.48 25.32
N ARG A 1005 -5.83 16.34 26.57
CA ARG A 1005 -6.62 17.35 27.30
C ARG A 1005 -5.84 17.91 28.50
N PRO A 1006 -5.99 19.20 28.83
CA PRO A 1006 -6.67 20.23 28.04
C PRO A 1006 -5.86 20.60 26.78
N PRO A 1007 -6.49 20.69 25.58
CA PRO A 1007 -5.75 20.79 24.32
C PRO A 1007 -4.99 22.12 24.22
N LYS A 1008 -3.67 22.01 23.98
CA LYS A 1008 -2.74 23.15 23.97
C LYS A 1008 -3.15 24.21 22.94
N LYS A 1009 -2.96 25.49 23.25
CA LYS A 1009 -3.10 26.59 22.28
C LYS A 1009 -1.97 26.56 21.25
N TYR A 1010 -2.30 26.83 19.98
CA TYR A 1010 -1.30 27.11 18.93
C TYR A 1010 -0.28 28.16 19.42
N ASP A 1011 0.99 27.92 19.14
CA ASP A 1011 2.09 28.84 19.47
C ASP A 1011 2.08 30.08 18.56
N THR A 1012 2.88 31.08 18.94
CA THR A 1012 2.99 32.32 18.13
C THR A 1012 3.79 32.03 16.86
N GLY A 1013 3.07 31.87 15.75
CA GLY A 1013 3.64 31.54 14.43
C GLY A 1013 3.07 30.25 13.82
N ASP A 1014 2.34 29.44 14.60
CA ASP A 1014 1.75 28.20 14.10
C ASP A 1014 0.73 28.43 12.97
N THR A 1015 0.85 27.62 11.92
CA THR A 1015 -0.12 27.47 10.83
C THR A 1015 -0.77 26.09 10.88
N PRO A 1016 -2.06 25.96 10.53
CA PRO A 1016 -2.66 24.65 10.28
C PRO A 1016 -2.06 24.02 9.02
N TRP A 1017 -2.16 22.69 8.90
CA TRP A 1017 -1.79 21.98 7.66
C TRP A 1017 -2.57 22.48 6.43
N PHE A 1018 -1.87 22.84 5.35
CA PHE A 1018 -2.44 23.31 4.10
C PHE A 1018 -2.24 22.30 2.96
N GLN A 1019 -3.22 21.40 2.80
CA GLN A 1019 -3.20 20.30 1.82
C GLN A 1019 -2.85 20.76 0.38
N ASP A 1020 -3.40 21.90 -0.07
CA ASP A 1020 -3.19 22.40 -1.43
C ASP A 1020 -1.76 22.92 -1.66
N GLU A 1021 -1.06 23.34 -0.61
CA GLU A 1021 0.32 23.86 -0.71
C GLU A 1021 1.35 22.72 -0.73
N ALA A 1022 1.07 21.61 -0.04
CA ALA A 1022 1.79 20.34 -0.17
C ALA A 1022 1.56 19.66 -1.54
N ARG A 1023 0.45 19.97 -2.24
CA ARG A 1023 0.17 19.50 -3.61
C ARG A 1023 0.84 20.34 -4.70
N GLY A 1024 0.99 21.65 -4.46
CA GLY A 1024 1.58 22.59 -5.43
C GLY A 1024 3.10 22.73 -5.33
N SER A 1025 3.69 22.31 -4.21
CA SER A 1025 5.15 22.30 -3.99
C SER A 1025 5.66 20.87 -4.06
N GLY A 1026 6.78 20.63 -4.75
CA GLY A 1026 7.61 19.47 -4.39
C GLY A 1026 8.08 19.67 -2.95
N GLY A 1027 7.77 18.73 -2.05
CA GLY A 1027 7.76 18.95 -0.59
C GLY A 1027 9.04 19.54 0.03
N MET A 1028 10.19 19.35 -0.62
CA MET A 1028 11.46 19.97 -0.22
C MET A 1028 11.45 21.52 -0.25
N GLN A 1029 10.67 22.14 -1.14
CA GLN A 1029 10.75 23.60 -1.36
C GLN A 1029 10.09 24.41 -0.24
N SER A 1030 9.05 23.88 0.40
CA SER A 1030 8.45 24.49 1.61
C SER A 1030 9.33 24.26 2.84
N LEU A 1031 10.01 23.11 2.92
CA LEU A 1031 10.98 22.80 3.97
C LEU A 1031 12.16 23.80 3.99
N LEU A 1032 12.75 24.06 2.81
CA LEU A 1032 13.85 25.02 2.62
C LEU A 1032 13.46 26.44 3.05
N ASN A 1033 12.22 26.86 2.79
CA ASN A 1033 11.72 28.20 3.14
C ASN A 1033 11.38 28.37 4.64
N PHE A 1034 11.37 27.29 5.45
CA PHE A 1034 11.07 27.37 6.88
C PHE A 1034 12.33 27.20 7.76
N LEU A 1035 13.42 26.62 7.23
CA LEU A 1035 14.69 26.45 7.94
C LEU A 1035 15.54 27.74 8.00
N VAL A 1036 15.15 28.78 7.27
CA VAL A 1036 15.79 30.11 7.28
C VAL A 1036 14.75 31.14 7.76
N PRO A 1037 14.64 31.46 9.07
CA PRO A 1037 15.80 31.73 9.96
C PRO A 1037 15.63 31.27 11.43
N TYR A 1038 16.32 30.20 11.86
CA TYR A 1038 16.45 29.87 13.29
C TYR A 1038 17.86 29.48 13.77
N SER A 1039 18.88 29.65 12.94
CA SER A 1039 20.31 29.41 13.26
C SER A 1039 20.95 30.46 14.19
N ALA A 1040 20.18 31.01 15.14
CA ALA A 1040 20.59 32.18 15.92
C ALA A 1040 20.00 32.28 17.35
N ARG A 1041 19.99 31.17 18.12
CA ARG A 1041 20.14 31.15 19.61
C ARG A 1041 20.11 29.73 20.17
N MET A 1042 21.21 29.35 20.83
CA MET A 1042 21.45 28.14 21.64
C MET A 1042 21.32 26.82 20.88
#